data_AF-A0A952HLU8-F1
#
_entry.id   AF-A0A952HLU8-F1
#
_cell.length_a   1.000
_cell.length_b   1.000
_cell.length_c   1.000
_cell.angle_alpha   90.00
_cell.angle_beta   90.00
_cell.angle_gamma   90.00
#
_symmetry.space_group_name_H-M   'P 1'
#
loop_
_entity.id
_entity.type
_entity.pdbx_description
1 polymer ?
#
loop_
_entity_poly.entity_id
_entity_poly.type
_entity_poly.pdbx_seq_one_letter_code
_entity_poly.pdbx_strand_id
1 'polypeptide(L)'
;SLENLERYLLDKGFTVDINPAHYTQDIEEKYKASDIKEIGYIRLKQDADLVVFAIKIDNLTERTSKKRQFDIAKRLLEKYLKFYGLFVFYDDNKNFRLSFVFKTTYGTKATYSHYKRFTFYVSPNLPNKTFINQLQDCDFTDLGSIKQAFSIQPITKAFYDDLQNWYYYALDKVKFPDDYKYSDDPEKDREIRNAQSLIRLLTRLIFIWFLKEKGLVPNKLFNEKELKNIVKDFGKGNNYYNAILQNLFFATLNRPIKERGWAEDKGFPANKKDFGVKSLYRYEDKFLISKEEVLKLFEDIPFINGGLFDCLDKDKVYIDGFSRNEKKQAKISDELFFSDEKTVDLSKYGLSKNAKVRGLIDILKSYNFTTDEATPIDQEIALDPELLGKVFENLLASYNPETNTTARKATGSYYTPREIVDYMVEESLREYLKTKVPEAENILDDLFSYSDEEPNISDDLRKKLIQAIDQIKIIDPACGSGAFPMGILHKLVFLLQKLDPSNEIWKEIQLERASKEADLVFRSEKDKEKREELLREINNNFDESINYPDYARKLYLIENCIYGVDIQPIAIQISKLRFFISLILDQKVDKDKPNFGILTLPNLETKFISANALIGLEKPLQYTGYLTNLEKTQELSNLKEELKRLKHRYFRIRARNEKIKLQNKIKEIMKEMSRLLVENDWNDESAEKIAKFDIFDQNASADWFDPEW
;
A
#
# COMPACT_ATOMS: atom_id res chain seq x y z
N SER A 1 17.88 12.75 27.88
CA SER A 1 18.83 12.40 28.96
C SER A 1 18.07 11.62 30.03
N LEU A 2 18.79 10.89 30.89
CA LEU A 2 18.18 10.19 32.03
C LEU A 2 17.46 11.18 32.97
N GLU A 3 18.08 12.31 33.26
CA GLU A 3 17.50 13.39 34.10
C GLU A 3 16.13 13.89 33.61
N ASN A 4 15.95 14.02 32.29
CA ASN A 4 14.66 14.44 31.73
C ASN A 4 13.59 13.35 31.89
N LEU A 5 14.00 12.08 31.77
CA LEU A 5 13.11 10.94 31.99
C LEU A 5 12.69 10.86 33.47
N GLU A 6 13.62 11.04 34.39
CA GLU A 6 13.35 11.07 35.83
C GLU A 6 12.33 12.16 36.19
N ARG A 7 12.55 13.39 35.72
CA ARG A 7 11.60 14.49 35.92
C ARG A 7 10.21 14.15 35.37
N TYR A 8 10.17 13.58 34.17
CA TYR A 8 8.92 13.18 33.55
C TYR A 8 8.19 12.11 34.37
N LEU A 9 8.90 11.10 34.86
CA LEU A 9 8.33 10.04 35.69
C LEU A 9 7.80 10.58 37.02
N LEU A 10 8.54 11.48 37.67
CA LEU A 10 8.09 12.16 38.90
C LEU A 10 6.81 12.97 38.67
N ASP A 11 6.73 13.74 37.57
CA ASP A 11 5.52 14.49 37.20
C ASP A 11 4.31 13.58 36.95
N LYS A 12 4.57 12.37 36.45
CA LYS A 12 3.55 11.32 36.24
C LYS A 12 3.25 10.48 37.49
N GLY A 13 3.82 10.81 38.64
CA GLY A 13 3.52 10.15 39.92
C GLY A 13 4.24 8.83 40.15
N PHE A 14 5.32 8.55 39.40
CA PHE A 14 6.18 7.40 39.67
C PHE A 14 7.06 7.66 40.88
N THR A 15 7.34 6.60 41.64
CA THR A 15 8.47 6.58 42.58
C THR A 15 9.74 6.33 41.77
N VAL A 16 10.64 7.30 41.73
CA VAL A 16 11.91 7.22 41.01
C VAL A 16 13.03 6.82 41.98
N ASP A 17 13.71 5.73 41.67
CA ASP A 17 14.90 5.24 42.37
C ASP A 17 15.81 4.55 41.36
N ILE A 18 16.97 5.15 41.09
CA ILE A 18 17.84 4.74 39.99
C ILE A 18 18.84 3.74 40.52
N ASN A 19 18.55 2.48 40.27
CA ASN A 19 19.39 1.38 40.67
C ASN A 19 20.01 0.71 39.44
N PRO A 20 21.33 0.45 39.42
CA PRO A 20 21.91 -0.47 38.46
C PRO A 20 21.16 -1.78 38.54
N ALA A 21 20.68 -2.29 37.40
CA ALA A 21 20.02 -3.59 37.40
C ALA A 21 21.06 -4.65 37.76
N HIS A 22 20.84 -5.35 38.87
CA HIS A 22 21.78 -6.38 39.32
C HIS A 22 21.67 -7.65 38.47
N TYR A 23 22.80 -8.36 38.36
CA TYR A 23 22.93 -9.65 37.67
C TYR A 23 22.62 -9.61 36.17
N THR A 24 22.82 -8.50 35.46
CA THR A 24 22.47 -8.38 34.02
C THR A 24 23.53 -8.87 33.02
N GLN A 25 24.69 -9.35 33.48
CA GLN A 25 25.80 -9.76 32.60
C GLN A 25 25.40 -10.74 31.49
N ASP A 26 24.52 -11.71 31.78
CA ASP A 26 24.03 -12.67 30.78
C ASP A 26 23.20 -12.00 29.66
N ILE A 27 22.51 -10.91 29.99
CA ILE A 27 21.71 -10.12 29.05
C ILE A 27 22.62 -9.18 28.25
N GLU A 28 23.55 -8.51 28.93
CA GLU A 28 24.50 -7.57 28.33
C GLU A 28 25.36 -8.23 27.27
N GLU A 29 25.95 -9.40 27.57
CA GLU A 29 26.79 -10.15 26.64
C GLU A 29 25.98 -10.70 25.46
N LYS A 30 24.87 -11.38 25.74
CA LYS A 30 24.06 -12.05 24.70
C LYS A 30 23.43 -11.05 23.73
N TYR A 31 22.96 -9.92 24.24
CA TYR A 31 22.18 -8.97 23.47
C TYR A 31 22.88 -7.63 23.31
N LYS A 32 24.22 -7.56 23.37
CA LYS A 32 25.06 -6.34 23.28
C LYS A 32 24.37 -5.09 23.84
N ALA A 33 23.86 -5.21 25.05
CA ALA A 33 23.19 -4.13 25.76
C ALA A 33 24.13 -3.63 26.85
N SER A 34 23.97 -2.39 27.27
CA SER A 34 24.79 -1.80 28.33
C SER A 34 23.97 -0.85 29.18
N ASP A 35 24.52 -0.46 30.33
CA ASP A 35 23.95 0.54 31.24
C ASP A 35 22.47 0.28 31.59
N ILE A 36 22.15 -0.98 31.92
CA ILE A 36 20.78 -1.39 32.29
C ILE A 36 20.48 -0.86 33.70
N LYS A 37 19.46 0.00 33.80
CA LYS A 37 19.04 0.66 35.04
C LYS A 37 17.55 0.48 35.28
N GLU A 38 17.17 0.08 36.48
CA GLU A 38 15.81 0.27 36.97
C GLU A 38 15.70 1.73 37.41
N ILE A 39 14.76 2.47 36.83
CA ILE A 39 14.61 3.92 37.05
C ILE A 39 13.55 4.22 38.11
N GLY A 40 12.53 3.37 38.21
CA GLY A 40 11.44 3.59 39.13
C GLY A 40 10.24 2.70 38.86
N TYR A 41 9.18 2.90 39.63
CA TYR A 41 7.95 2.14 39.53
C TYR A 41 6.72 2.97 39.92
N ILE A 42 5.56 2.50 39.50
CA ILE A 42 4.25 3.00 39.95
C ILE A 42 3.31 1.82 40.22
N ARG A 43 2.43 1.98 41.20
CA ARG A 43 1.42 0.96 41.55
C ARG A 43 0.18 1.16 40.68
N LEU A 44 -0.22 0.12 39.96
CA LEU A 44 -1.45 0.08 39.17
C LEU A 44 -2.68 -0.14 40.07
N LYS A 45 -3.85 0.34 39.63
CA LYS A 45 -5.15 0.18 40.32
C LYS A 45 -5.53 -1.27 40.63
N GLN A 46 -4.97 -2.22 39.90
CA GLN A 46 -5.20 -3.67 40.03
C GLN A 46 -4.15 -4.39 40.89
N ASP A 47 -3.47 -3.65 41.78
CA ASP A 47 -2.48 -4.20 42.71
C ASP A 47 -1.29 -4.91 42.05
N ALA A 48 -0.81 -4.34 40.95
CA ALA A 48 0.42 -4.76 40.30
C ALA A 48 1.36 -3.58 40.11
N ASP A 49 2.67 -3.83 40.04
CA ASP A 49 3.64 -2.79 39.77
C ASP A 49 3.89 -2.65 38.27
N LEU A 50 3.99 -1.41 37.80
CA LEU A 50 4.59 -1.05 36.53
C LEU A 50 6.00 -0.52 36.78
N VAL A 51 7.01 -1.28 36.40
CA VAL A 51 8.43 -0.89 36.55
C VAL A 51 8.96 -0.20 35.30
N VAL A 52 9.96 0.67 35.45
CA VAL A 52 10.59 1.39 34.35
C VAL A 52 12.07 1.05 34.29
N PHE A 53 12.53 0.60 33.12
CA PHE A 53 13.95 0.36 32.86
C PHE A 53 14.48 1.28 31.77
N ALA A 54 15.72 1.72 31.89
CA ALA A 54 16.49 2.35 30.83
C ALA A 54 17.64 1.43 30.41
N ILE A 55 17.83 1.23 29.11
CA ILE A 55 18.83 0.32 28.54
C ILE A 55 19.55 1.02 27.40
N LYS A 56 20.87 1.08 27.44
CA LYS A 56 21.69 1.59 26.34
C LYS A 56 21.91 0.50 25.29
N ILE A 57 21.72 0.85 24.02
CA ILE A 57 21.97 -0.02 22.87
C ILE A 57 22.67 0.75 21.73
N ASP A 58 23.29 -0.01 20.82
CA ASP A 58 23.98 0.57 19.66
C ASP A 58 23.02 0.84 18.48
N ASN A 59 23.21 1.99 17.82
CA ASN A 59 22.62 2.35 16.51
C ASN A 59 21.10 2.14 16.42
N LEU A 60 20.32 2.74 17.34
CA LEU A 60 18.87 2.56 17.37
C LEU A 60 18.19 3.28 16.20
N THR A 61 17.59 2.48 15.31
CA THR A 61 16.76 2.94 14.18
C THR A 61 15.33 2.42 14.32
N GLU A 62 14.37 2.94 13.54
CA GLU A 62 13.01 2.40 13.46
C GLU A 62 12.99 0.87 13.23
N ARG A 63 13.94 0.37 12.42
CA ARG A 63 14.06 -1.05 12.03
C ARG A 63 15.00 -1.89 12.90
N THR A 64 15.74 -1.30 13.85
CA THR A 64 16.59 -2.10 14.75
C THR A 64 15.77 -3.15 15.51
N SER A 65 16.36 -4.34 15.69
CA SER A 65 15.68 -5.56 16.16
C SER A 65 14.80 -5.33 17.40
N LYS A 66 13.51 -5.09 17.14
CA LYS A 66 12.43 -4.99 18.14
C LYS A 66 12.39 -6.28 18.98
N LYS A 67 12.65 -7.43 18.34
CA LYS A 67 12.74 -8.74 18.99
C LYS A 67 13.88 -8.80 20.01
N ARG A 68 15.09 -8.39 19.64
CA ARG A 68 16.23 -8.35 20.58
C ARG A 68 15.94 -7.51 21.81
N GLN A 69 15.33 -6.33 21.61
CA GLN A 69 14.96 -5.44 22.70
C GLN A 69 13.84 -6.02 23.57
N PHE A 70 12.85 -6.64 22.96
CA PHE A 70 11.80 -7.34 23.68
C PHE A 70 12.32 -8.55 24.47
N ASP A 71 13.27 -9.31 23.94
CA ASP A 71 13.88 -10.44 24.65
C ASP A 71 14.61 -9.95 25.91
N ILE A 72 15.28 -8.79 25.84
CA ILE A 72 15.85 -8.13 27.02
C ILE A 72 14.73 -7.81 28.02
N ALA A 73 13.65 -7.15 27.57
CA ALA A 73 12.54 -6.77 28.42
C ALA A 73 11.86 -7.97 29.10
N LYS A 74 11.60 -9.05 28.35
CA LYS A 74 11.02 -10.30 28.86
C LYS A 74 11.91 -10.91 29.94
N ARG A 75 13.22 -11.00 29.71
CA ARG A 75 14.17 -11.53 30.70
C ARG A 75 14.22 -10.68 31.97
N LEU A 76 14.15 -9.36 31.84
CA LEU A 76 14.09 -8.47 32.99
C LEU A 76 12.80 -8.67 33.78
N LEU A 77 11.63 -8.75 33.13
CA LEU A 77 10.37 -9.06 33.83
C LEU A 77 10.41 -10.39 34.57
N GLU A 78 10.97 -11.44 33.95
CA GLU A 78 11.13 -12.75 34.57
C GLU A 78 12.05 -12.71 35.80
N LYS A 79 13.20 -12.05 35.66
CA LYS A 79 14.24 -11.98 36.70
C LYS A 79 13.78 -11.18 37.92
N TYR A 80 13.05 -10.09 37.69
CA TYR A 80 12.53 -9.22 38.75
C TYR A 80 11.12 -9.62 39.20
N LEU A 81 10.57 -10.73 38.69
CA LEU A 81 9.23 -11.24 39.00
C LEU A 81 8.12 -10.20 38.81
N LYS A 82 8.22 -9.40 37.74
CA LYS A 82 7.27 -8.34 37.40
C LYS A 82 6.37 -8.77 36.24
N PHE A 83 5.15 -8.24 36.23
CA PHE A 83 4.17 -8.52 35.18
C PHE A 83 4.10 -7.42 34.11
N TYR A 84 4.45 -6.18 34.46
CA TYR A 84 4.31 -5.01 33.58
C TYR A 84 5.58 -4.17 33.64
N GLY A 85 6.08 -3.72 32.50
CA GLY A 85 7.24 -2.83 32.44
C GLY A 85 7.24 -1.86 31.27
N LEU A 86 7.75 -0.66 31.50
CA LEU A 86 8.12 0.31 30.49
C LEU A 86 9.64 0.25 30.28
N PHE A 87 10.06 0.05 29.05
CA PHE A 87 11.46 -0.12 28.69
C PHE A 87 11.89 0.99 27.74
N VAL A 88 12.86 1.79 28.16
CA VAL A 88 13.46 2.88 27.39
C VAL A 88 14.80 2.41 26.84
N PHE A 89 14.81 1.95 25.59
CA PHE A 89 16.03 1.63 24.87
C PHE A 89 16.57 2.90 24.21
N TYR A 90 17.82 3.27 24.43
CA TYR A 90 18.36 4.52 23.88
C TYR A 90 19.78 4.35 23.32
N ASP A 91 20.15 5.24 22.39
CA ASP A 91 21.47 5.28 21.77
C ASP A 91 22.19 6.62 22.00
N ASP A 92 23.44 6.70 21.54
CA ASP A 92 24.27 7.91 21.66
C ASP A 92 23.79 9.07 20.77
N ASN A 93 22.96 8.78 19.75
CA ASN A 93 22.36 9.79 18.86
C ASN A 93 21.10 10.44 19.46
N LYS A 94 20.78 10.14 20.73
CA LYS A 94 19.57 10.59 21.44
C LYS A 94 18.27 10.05 20.82
N ASN A 95 18.35 8.99 20.02
CA ASN A 95 17.16 8.24 19.66
C ASN A 95 16.79 7.35 20.84
N PHE A 96 15.49 7.15 21.06
CA PHE A 96 15.03 6.14 22.00
C PHE A 96 13.79 5.41 21.51
N ARG A 97 13.60 4.19 22.02
CA ARG A 97 12.40 3.39 21.84
C ARG A 97 11.79 3.15 23.21
N LEU A 98 10.56 3.60 23.39
CA LEU A 98 9.76 3.32 24.59
C LEU A 98 8.85 2.14 24.29
N SER A 99 9.02 1.04 25.02
CA SER A 99 8.23 -0.18 24.84
C SER A 99 7.50 -0.55 26.12
N PHE A 100 6.19 -0.76 26.02
CA PHE A 100 5.39 -1.33 27.10
C PHE A 100 5.26 -2.84 26.91
N VAL A 101 5.82 -3.61 27.84
CA VAL A 101 5.83 -5.08 27.81
C VAL A 101 5.08 -5.61 29.01
N PHE A 102 4.20 -6.58 28.80
CA PHE A 102 3.43 -7.18 29.87
C PHE A 102 3.22 -8.68 29.70
N LYS A 103 2.98 -9.35 30.82
CA LYS A 103 2.69 -10.78 30.93
C LYS A 103 1.22 -10.98 31.29
N THR A 104 0.52 -11.82 30.55
CA THR A 104 -0.86 -12.21 30.82
C THR A 104 -0.91 -13.70 31.14
N THR A 105 -1.68 -14.08 32.17
CA THR A 105 -1.83 -15.48 32.58
C THR A 105 -3.24 -15.96 32.25
N TYR A 106 -3.33 -16.98 31.40
CA TYR A 106 -4.58 -17.67 31.07
C TYR A 106 -4.48 -19.12 31.55
N GLY A 107 -5.08 -19.42 32.69
CA GLY A 107 -4.94 -20.73 33.33
C GLY A 107 -3.47 -21.02 33.70
N THR A 108 -2.93 -22.15 33.25
CA THR A 108 -1.53 -22.55 33.48
C THR A 108 -0.54 -21.96 32.47
N LYS A 109 -1.02 -21.35 31.39
CA LYS A 109 -0.16 -20.74 30.35
C LYS A 109 0.00 -19.24 30.61
N ALA A 110 1.23 -18.77 30.60
CA ALA A 110 1.55 -17.36 30.62
C ALA A 110 2.07 -16.93 29.25
N THR A 111 1.48 -15.86 28.70
CA THR A 111 1.86 -15.29 27.40
C THR A 111 2.25 -13.84 27.56
N TYR A 112 3.33 -13.43 26.91
CA TYR A 112 3.75 -12.03 26.90
C TYR A 112 3.06 -11.27 25.76
N SER A 113 2.95 -9.95 25.92
CA SER A 113 2.63 -9.04 24.81
C SER A 113 3.63 -9.26 23.68
N HIS A 114 3.20 -9.18 22.43
CA HIS A 114 4.10 -9.39 21.29
C HIS A 114 5.11 -8.24 21.14
N TYR A 115 6.34 -8.56 20.73
CA TYR A 115 7.47 -7.61 20.65
C TYR A 115 7.28 -6.44 19.69
N LYS A 116 6.37 -6.58 18.73
CA LYS A 116 6.02 -5.53 17.79
C LYS A 116 4.85 -4.66 18.25
N ARG A 117 4.26 -4.94 19.43
CA ARG A 117 3.20 -4.11 20.01
C ARG A 117 3.74 -3.12 21.02
N PHE A 118 2.94 -2.07 21.23
CA PHE A 118 3.08 -1.10 22.31
C PHE A 118 4.47 -0.45 22.37
N THR A 119 4.94 0.04 21.22
CA THR A 119 6.25 0.68 21.13
C THR A 119 6.21 1.99 20.37
N PHE A 120 6.97 2.98 20.86
CA PHE A 120 7.23 4.24 20.19
C PHE A 120 8.70 4.33 19.84
N TYR A 121 9.02 4.57 18.58
CA TYR A 121 10.35 5.09 18.20
C TYR A 121 10.32 6.61 18.21
N VAL A 122 11.30 7.23 18.88
CA VAL A 122 11.40 8.67 19.06
C VAL A 122 12.80 9.10 18.65
N SER A 123 12.88 10.10 17.78
CA SER A 123 14.14 10.63 17.27
C SER A 123 14.10 12.16 17.27
N PRO A 124 15.20 12.87 17.60
CA PRO A 124 15.28 14.33 17.48
C PRO A 124 14.95 14.87 16.09
N ASN A 125 15.06 14.02 15.06
CA ASN A 125 14.81 14.38 13.67
C ASN A 125 13.36 14.15 13.23
N LEU A 126 12.51 13.57 14.09
CA LEU A 126 11.10 13.29 13.80
C LEU A 126 10.18 14.26 14.56
N PRO A 127 8.94 14.53 14.07
CA PRO A 127 8.02 15.46 14.72
C PRO A 127 7.61 15.06 16.15
N ASN A 128 7.58 13.76 16.46
CA ASN A 128 7.24 13.16 17.77
C ASN A 128 5.93 13.61 18.44
N LYS A 129 5.08 14.39 17.76
CA LYS A 129 3.81 14.93 18.29
C LYS A 129 2.91 13.84 18.86
N THR A 130 2.84 12.72 18.18
CA THR A 130 2.03 11.57 18.57
C THR A 130 2.46 10.99 19.92
N PHE A 131 3.76 10.74 20.10
CA PHE A 131 4.34 10.28 21.35
C PHE A 131 4.05 11.26 22.48
N ILE A 132 4.23 12.56 22.23
CA ILE A 132 3.98 13.62 23.21
C ILE A 132 2.51 13.61 23.63
N ASN A 133 1.58 13.69 22.68
CA ASN A 133 0.15 13.77 22.97
C ASN A 133 -0.35 12.52 23.69
N GLN A 134 0.03 11.32 23.26
CA GLN A 134 -0.48 10.08 23.85
C GLN A 134 0.04 9.85 25.28
N LEU A 135 1.29 10.21 25.57
CA LEU A 135 1.83 10.03 26.91
C LEU A 135 1.52 11.19 27.86
N GLN A 136 1.31 12.40 27.32
CA GLN A 136 0.95 13.58 28.12
C GLN A 136 -0.37 13.37 28.86
N ASP A 137 -1.38 12.78 28.20
CA ASP A 137 -2.70 12.55 28.81
C ASP A 137 -2.86 11.15 29.43
N CYS A 138 -1.79 10.34 29.44
CA CYS A 138 -1.83 8.97 29.95
C CYS A 138 -1.85 8.92 31.48
N ASP A 139 -2.88 8.29 32.05
CA ASP A 139 -2.90 7.83 33.45
C ASP A 139 -2.10 6.52 33.57
N PHE A 140 -0.88 6.60 34.12
CA PHE A 140 0.00 5.43 34.33
C PHE A 140 -0.41 4.55 35.53
N THR A 141 -1.48 4.89 36.25
CA THR A 141 -2.06 4.01 37.28
C THR A 141 -3.11 3.06 36.72
N ASP A 142 -3.58 3.31 35.49
CA ASP A 142 -4.64 2.54 34.83
C ASP A 142 -4.10 1.73 33.64
N LEU A 143 -4.21 0.40 33.72
CA LEU A 143 -3.72 -0.47 32.65
C LEU A 143 -4.46 -0.23 31.32
N GLY A 144 -5.74 0.14 31.36
CA GLY A 144 -6.53 0.47 30.17
C GLY A 144 -6.00 1.73 29.49
N SER A 145 -5.77 2.79 30.27
CA SER A 145 -5.15 4.04 29.80
C SER A 145 -3.77 3.80 29.21
N ILE A 146 -2.90 3.01 29.86
CA ILE A 146 -1.57 2.68 29.32
C ILE A 146 -1.72 1.94 27.99
N LYS A 147 -2.54 0.88 27.93
CA LYS A 147 -2.77 0.13 26.67
C LYS A 147 -3.31 1.03 25.57
N GLN A 148 -4.17 2.01 25.90
CA GLN A 148 -4.71 2.97 24.94
C GLN A 148 -3.68 4.00 24.48
N ALA A 149 -2.83 4.50 25.40
CA ALA A 149 -1.73 5.40 25.09
C ALA A 149 -0.67 4.76 24.19
N PHE A 150 -0.62 3.43 24.16
CA PHE A 150 0.24 2.67 23.25
C PHE A 150 -0.54 2.02 22.08
N SER A 151 -1.79 2.45 21.84
CA SER A 151 -2.65 1.96 20.75
C SER A 151 -2.60 2.90 19.54
N ILE A 152 -2.66 2.32 18.34
CA ILE A 152 -2.71 3.05 17.07
C ILE A 152 -4.08 3.71 16.85
N GLN A 153 -5.15 3.15 17.41
CA GLN A 153 -6.52 3.52 17.08
C GLN A 153 -6.84 5.02 17.26
N PRO A 154 -6.41 5.71 18.34
CA PRO A 154 -6.68 7.14 18.50
C PRO A 154 -6.05 8.00 17.40
N ILE A 155 -4.85 7.64 16.94
CA ILE A 155 -4.11 8.39 15.92
C ILE A 155 -4.70 8.16 14.55
N THR A 156 -5.01 6.91 14.21
CA THR A 156 -5.72 6.59 12.96
C THR A 156 -7.02 7.36 12.90
N LYS A 157 -7.78 7.40 14.00
CA LYS A 157 -9.04 8.13 14.06
C LYS A 157 -8.82 9.64 13.86
N ALA A 158 -7.86 10.23 14.55
CA ALA A 158 -7.55 11.65 14.39
C ALA A 158 -7.12 12.00 12.96
N PHE A 159 -6.23 11.20 12.37
CA PHE A 159 -5.79 11.37 10.98
C PHE A 159 -6.96 11.27 10.00
N TYR A 160 -7.84 10.28 10.22
CA TYR A 160 -9.06 10.11 9.45
C TYR A 160 -9.98 11.33 9.56
N ASP A 161 -10.24 11.82 10.78
CA ASP A 161 -11.13 12.96 11.00
C ASP A 161 -10.58 14.22 10.30
N ASP A 162 -9.26 14.46 10.41
CA ASP A 162 -8.58 15.57 9.74
C ASP A 162 -8.66 15.46 8.21
N LEU A 163 -8.41 14.26 7.66
CA LEU A 163 -8.46 14.02 6.21
C LEU A 163 -9.89 14.12 5.66
N GLN A 164 -10.89 13.62 6.41
CA GLN A 164 -12.30 13.71 6.05
C GLN A 164 -12.78 15.16 6.03
N ASN A 165 -12.46 15.93 7.08
CA ASN A 165 -12.81 17.35 7.13
C ASN A 165 -12.15 18.11 5.97
N TRP A 166 -10.88 17.82 5.68
CA TRP A 166 -10.17 18.40 4.54
C TRP A 166 -10.83 18.04 3.21
N TYR A 167 -11.17 16.77 2.98
CA TYR A 167 -11.77 16.29 1.73
C TYR A 167 -13.07 17.04 1.41
N TYR A 168 -13.98 17.11 2.37
CA TYR A 168 -15.25 17.79 2.19
C TYR A 168 -15.11 19.30 2.03
N TYR A 169 -14.17 19.91 2.75
CA TYR A 169 -13.83 21.32 2.55
C TYR A 169 -13.25 21.59 1.15
N ALA A 170 -12.45 20.66 0.60
CA ALA A 170 -11.85 20.77 -0.72
C ALA A 170 -12.86 20.52 -1.85
N LEU A 171 -13.86 19.65 -1.65
CA LEU A 171 -14.83 19.23 -2.67
C LEU A 171 -15.54 20.40 -3.37
N ASP A 172 -15.85 21.46 -2.61
CA ASP A 172 -16.49 22.67 -3.13
C ASP A 172 -15.55 23.64 -3.84
N LYS A 173 -14.25 23.52 -3.57
CA LYS A 173 -13.23 24.52 -3.93
C LYS A 173 -12.36 24.12 -5.12
N VAL A 174 -12.46 22.87 -5.55
CA VAL A 174 -11.73 22.36 -6.71
C VAL A 174 -12.54 22.42 -7.99
N LYS A 175 -11.82 22.54 -9.11
CA LYS A 175 -12.40 22.44 -10.44
C LYS A 175 -11.52 21.55 -11.32
N PHE A 176 -12.08 20.44 -11.79
CA PHE A 176 -11.49 19.58 -12.82
C PHE A 176 -12.16 19.81 -14.18
N PRO A 177 -11.51 19.44 -15.30
CA PRO A 177 -12.11 19.57 -16.63
C PRO A 177 -13.37 18.71 -16.80
N ASP A 178 -14.35 19.22 -17.53
CA ASP A 178 -15.70 18.66 -17.71
C ASP A 178 -15.87 17.87 -19.02
N ASP A 179 -14.78 17.46 -19.64
CA ASP A 179 -14.79 16.76 -20.94
C ASP A 179 -15.34 15.33 -20.87
N TYR A 180 -15.28 14.69 -19.69
CA TYR A 180 -15.86 13.37 -19.45
C TYR A 180 -17.16 13.50 -18.67
N LYS A 181 -18.22 12.87 -19.19
CA LYS A 181 -19.57 12.93 -18.63
C LYS A 181 -19.85 11.66 -17.83
N TYR A 182 -20.10 11.82 -16.54
CA TYR A 182 -20.48 10.78 -15.58
C TYR A 182 -21.99 10.71 -15.37
N SER A 183 -22.70 11.84 -15.55
CA SER A 183 -24.16 11.90 -15.41
C SER A 183 -24.78 12.88 -16.41
N ASP A 184 -26.03 12.63 -16.78
CA ASP A 184 -26.84 13.56 -17.57
C ASP A 184 -27.28 14.80 -16.78
N ASP A 185 -27.32 14.70 -15.45
CA ASP A 185 -27.59 15.81 -14.54
C ASP A 185 -26.29 16.63 -14.30
N PRO A 186 -26.24 17.92 -14.68
CA PRO A 186 -25.01 18.73 -14.57
C PRO A 186 -24.48 18.92 -13.15
N GLU A 187 -25.35 18.96 -12.15
CA GLU A 187 -24.93 19.16 -10.75
C GLU A 187 -24.34 17.86 -10.21
N LYS A 188 -25.04 16.74 -10.42
CA LYS A 188 -24.54 15.40 -10.05
C LYS A 188 -23.26 15.05 -10.79
N ASP A 189 -23.16 15.38 -12.07
CA ASP A 189 -21.95 15.17 -12.88
C ASP A 189 -20.75 15.91 -12.29
N ARG A 190 -20.94 17.17 -11.87
CA ARG A 190 -19.90 17.95 -11.19
C ARG A 190 -19.50 17.32 -9.86
N GLU A 191 -20.46 16.90 -9.04
CA GLU A 191 -20.22 16.24 -7.77
C GLU A 191 -19.39 14.96 -7.98
N ILE A 192 -19.80 14.11 -8.93
CA ILE A 192 -19.10 12.87 -9.28
C ILE A 192 -17.69 13.14 -9.77
N ARG A 193 -17.53 14.04 -10.73
CA ARG A 193 -16.22 14.39 -11.27
C ARG A 193 -15.26 14.88 -10.19
N ASN A 194 -15.71 15.82 -9.34
CA ASN A 194 -14.87 16.41 -8.31
C ASN A 194 -14.52 15.39 -7.23
N ALA A 195 -15.49 14.58 -6.78
CA ALA A 195 -15.27 13.53 -5.78
C ALA A 195 -14.23 12.50 -6.26
N GLN A 196 -14.45 11.93 -7.45
CA GLN A 196 -13.53 10.94 -8.02
C GLN A 196 -12.11 11.50 -8.20
N SER A 197 -12.00 12.73 -8.71
CA SER A 197 -10.69 13.35 -8.97
C SER A 197 -9.96 13.73 -7.68
N LEU A 198 -10.68 14.16 -6.63
CA LEU A 198 -10.10 14.40 -5.31
C LEU A 198 -9.65 13.13 -4.62
N ILE A 199 -10.45 12.06 -4.67
CA ILE A 199 -10.02 10.77 -4.10
C ILE A 199 -8.75 10.30 -4.82
N ARG A 200 -8.71 10.35 -6.16
CA ARG A 200 -7.51 10.00 -6.93
C ARG A 200 -6.29 10.87 -6.56
N LEU A 201 -6.48 12.16 -6.34
CA LEU A 201 -5.43 13.06 -5.84
C LEU A 201 -4.94 12.63 -4.45
N LEU A 202 -5.84 12.38 -3.50
CA LEU A 202 -5.51 11.92 -2.16
C LEU A 202 -4.73 10.59 -2.21
N THR A 203 -5.20 9.61 -2.97
CA THR A 203 -4.57 8.32 -3.21
C THR A 203 -3.13 8.48 -3.71
N ARG A 204 -2.92 9.31 -4.74
CA ARG A 204 -1.58 9.58 -5.28
C ARG A 204 -0.69 10.33 -4.29
N LEU A 205 -1.22 11.34 -3.58
CA LEU A 205 -0.41 12.14 -2.67
C LEU A 205 0.01 11.36 -1.42
N ILE A 206 -0.88 10.53 -0.87
CA ILE A 206 -0.56 9.64 0.23
C ILE A 206 0.52 8.64 -0.18
N PHE A 207 0.43 8.03 -1.37
CA PHE A 207 1.51 7.19 -1.89
C PHE A 207 2.86 7.91 -1.90
N ILE A 208 2.85 9.13 -2.43
CA ILE A 208 4.05 9.97 -2.48
C ILE A 208 4.58 10.30 -1.09
N TRP A 209 3.70 10.44 -0.10
CA TRP A 209 4.11 10.63 1.27
C TRP A 209 4.90 9.43 1.80
N PHE A 210 4.46 8.19 1.52
CA PHE A 210 5.24 6.99 1.84
C PHE A 210 6.59 6.96 1.10
N LEU A 211 6.63 7.38 -0.17
CA LEU A 211 7.90 7.50 -0.91
C LEU A 211 8.82 8.55 -0.28
N LYS A 212 8.25 9.67 0.18
CA LYS A 212 8.98 10.74 0.88
C LYS A 212 9.55 10.24 2.20
N GLU A 213 8.80 9.48 2.99
CA GLU A 213 9.35 8.88 4.23
C GLU A 213 10.40 7.81 3.94
N LYS A 214 10.30 7.10 2.82
CA LYS A 214 11.35 6.18 2.34
C LYS A 214 12.58 6.91 1.77
N GLY A 215 12.58 8.25 1.68
CA GLY A 215 13.69 9.03 1.13
C GLY A 215 13.79 9.02 -0.40
N LEU A 216 12.73 8.57 -1.10
CA LEU A 216 12.66 8.54 -2.57
C LEU A 216 12.09 9.83 -3.16
N VAL A 217 11.47 10.68 -2.35
CA VAL A 217 10.96 12.00 -2.78
C VAL A 217 11.50 13.09 -1.86
N PRO A 218 12.12 14.15 -2.40
CA PRO A 218 12.75 15.20 -1.61
C PRO A 218 11.71 16.06 -0.87
N ASN A 219 12.00 16.36 0.40
CA ASN A 219 11.14 17.20 1.26
C ASN A 219 10.93 18.62 0.72
N LYS A 220 11.82 19.09 -0.17
CA LYS A 220 11.76 20.38 -0.85
C LYS A 220 10.42 20.62 -1.55
N LEU A 221 9.82 19.57 -2.10
CA LEU A 221 8.52 19.62 -2.80
C LEU A 221 7.32 19.85 -1.87
N PHE A 222 7.53 19.79 -0.56
CA PHE A 222 6.50 19.94 0.47
C PHE A 222 6.87 21.02 1.50
N ASN A 223 7.98 21.73 1.30
CA ASN A 223 8.45 22.78 2.21
C ASN A 223 7.96 24.15 1.74
N GLU A 224 7.11 24.79 2.54
CA GLU A 224 6.51 26.08 2.21
C GLU A 224 7.55 27.18 1.93
N LYS A 225 8.66 27.21 2.70
CA LYS A 225 9.71 28.23 2.53
C LYS A 225 10.47 28.05 1.22
N GLU A 226 10.74 26.81 0.83
CA GLU A 226 11.41 26.52 -0.43
C GLU A 226 10.49 26.78 -1.63
N LEU A 227 9.23 26.34 -1.53
CA LEU A 227 8.25 26.49 -2.60
C LEU A 227 7.95 27.95 -2.95
N LYS A 228 8.02 28.87 -1.99
CA LYS A 228 7.92 30.32 -2.23
C LYS A 228 8.94 30.85 -3.25
N ASN A 229 10.10 30.19 -3.37
CA ASN A 229 11.15 30.56 -4.32
C ASN A 229 11.13 29.71 -5.60
N ILE A 230 10.24 28.71 -5.70
CA ILE A 230 10.18 27.77 -6.82
C ILE A 230 8.91 27.96 -7.64
N VAL A 231 7.76 28.14 -6.97
CA VAL A 231 6.44 28.19 -7.58
C VAL A 231 5.96 29.63 -7.63
N LYS A 232 5.53 30.07 -8.80
CA LYS A 232 5.00 31.41 -9.02
C LYS A 232 3.67 31.59 -8.28
N ASP A 233 3.46 32.74 -7.65
CA ASP A 233 2.25 33.09 -6.90
C ASP A 233 1.86 32.09 -5.78
N PHE A 234 2.85 31.36 -5.25
CA PHE A 234 2.64 30.30 -4.27
C PHE A 234 1.86 30.77 -3.03
N GLY A 235 0.85 29.97 -2.64
CA GLY A 235 0.01 30.20 -1.46
C GLY A 235 -1.17 31.16 -1.70
N LYS A 236 -1.16 31.93 -2.80
CA LYS A 236 -2.28 32.80 -3.23
C LYS A 236 -2.91 32.34 -4.54
N GLY A 237 -2.19 31.56 -5.33
CA GLY A 237 -2.63 31.02 -6.61
C GLY A 237 -3.12 29.58 -6.53
N ASN A 238 -3.12 28.94 -7.70
CA ASN A 238 -3.50 27.54 -7.94
C ASN A 238 -2.36 26.78 -8.63
N ASN A 239 -1.11 27.19 -8.39
CA ASN A 239 0.05 26.78 -9.17
C ASN A 239 0.76 25.56 -8.57
N TYR A 240 0.69 25.33 -7.26
CA TYR A 240 1.38 24.21 -6.61
C TYR A 240 0.95 22.86 -7.19
N TYR A 241 -0.36 22.64 -7.33
CA TYR A 241 -0.86 21.39 -7.88
C TYR A 241 -0.36 21.14 -9.31
N ASN A 242 -0.42 22.15 -10.18
CA ASN A 242 -0.02 21.98 -11.57
C ASN A 242 1.51 21.90 -11.72
N ALA A 243 2.25 22.83 -11.12
CA ALA A 243 3.69 22.91 -11.24
C ALA A 243 4.39 21.73 -10.57
N ILE A 244 4.01 21.40 -9.33
CA ILE A 244 4.69 20.36 -8.55
C ILE A 244 4.01 19.01 -8.70
N LEU A 245 2.75 18.88 -8.26
CA LEU A 245 2.14 17.55 -8.11
C LEU A 245 1.84 16.87 -9.45
N GLN A 246 1.30 17.56 -10.45
CA GLN A 246 1.04 16.95 -11.76
C GLN A 246 2.33 16.55 -12.49
N ASN A 247 3.39 17.37 -12.45
CA ASN A 247 4.68 17.00 -13.03
C ASN A 247 5.34 15.83 -12.25
N LEU A 248 5.17 15.79 -10.93
CA LEU A 248 5.61 14.66 -10.10
C LEU A 248 4.90 13.37 -10.50
N PHE A 249 3.56 13.38 -10.60
CA PHE A 249 2.78 12.21 -10.99
C PHE A 249 3.15 11.74 -12.41
N PHE A 250 3.02 12.62 -13.39
CA PHE A 250 2.95 12.19 -14.79
C PHE A 250 4.28 12.26 -15.53
N ALA A 251 5.12 13.25 -15.21
CA ALA A 251 6.39 13.47 -15.91
C ALA A 251 7.61 12.91 -15.17
N THR A 252 7.47 12.60 -13.87
CA THR A 252 8.58 12.13 -13.01
C THR A 252 8.45 10.65 -12.70
N LEU A 253 7.38 10.26 -11.98
CA LEU A 253 7.19 8.89 -11.50
C LEU A 253 6.84 7.91 -12.63
N ASN A 254 6.30 8.43 -13.74
CA ASN A 254 5.88 7.68 -14.92
C ASN A 254 6.84 7.83 -16.12
N ARG A 255 8.10 8.23 -15.88
CA ARG A 255 9.14 8.30 -16.92
C ARG A 255 10.55 7.99 -16.40
N PRO A 256 11.36 7.17 -17.10
CA PRO A 256 12.75 6.92 -16.73
C PRO A 256 13.56 8.20 -16.56
N ILE A 257 14.43 8.26 -15.55
CA ILE A 257 15.20 9.46 -15.16
C ILE A 257 15.91 10.08 -16.37
N LYS A 258 16.62 9.26 -17.16
CA LYS A 258 17.39 9.70 -18.35
C LYS A 258 16.53 10.17 -19.52
N GLU A 259 15.24 9.84 -19.53
CA GLU A 259 14.32 10.20 -20.61
C GLU A 259 13.46 11.42 -20.27
N ARG A 260 13.57 11.95 -19.04
CA ARG A 260 12.78 13.11 -18.58
C ARG A 260 13.10 14.35 -19.41
N GLY A 261 12.05 15.09 -19.75
CA GLY A 261 12.17 16.29 -20.57
C GLY A 261 10.88 17.10 -20.59
N TRP A 262 10.95 18.26 -21.21
CA TRP A 262 9.85 19.21 -21.33
C TRP A 262 9.05 18.98 -22.60
N ALA A 263 7.74 19.24 -22.54
CA ALA A 263 6.94 19.37 -23.75
C ALA A 263 7.33 20.68 -24.44
N GLU A 264 7.76 20.62 -25.70
CA GLU A 264 8.14 21.83 -26.44
C GLU A 264 6.88 22.63 -26.84
N ASP A 265 6.96 23.96 -26.77
CA ASP A 265 5.93 24.87 -27.28
C ASP A 265 6.47 25.77 -28.38
N LYS A 266 6.68 25.18 -29.56
CA LYS A 266 7.23 25.86 -30.75
C LYS A 266 6.17 26.10 -31.84
N GLY A 267 4.88 26.06 -31.49
CA GLY A 267 3.77 26.25 -32.42
C GLY A 267 3.33 24.97 -33.17
N PHE A 268 2.19 25.05 -33.87
CA PHE A 268 1.41 23.90 -34.40
C PHE A 268 2.17 22.91 -35.30
N PRO A 269 3.18 23.28 -36.11
CA PRO A 269 3.96 22.31 -36.89
C PRO A 269 4.96 21.49 -36.04
N ALA A 270 5.54 22.09 -35.00
CA ALA A 270 6.51 21.44 -34.10
C ALA A 270 5.81 20.65 -32.97
N ASN A 271 4.65 21.13 -32.52
CA ASN A 271 3.86 20.51 -31.44
C ASN A 271 3.21 19.17 -31.83
N LYS A 272 3.25 18.73 -33.11
CA LYS A 272 2.76 17.41 -33.55
C LYS A 272 3.48 16.24 -32.88
N LYS A 273 4.77 16.38 -32.55
CA LYS A 273 5.57 15.30 -31.94
C LYS A 273 5.23 15.06 -30.45
N ASP A 274 4.82 16.11 -29.74
CA ASP A 274 4.50 16.06 -28.31
C ASP A 274 2.99 16.08 -28.02
N PHE A 275 2.15 16.21 -29.06
CA PHE A 275 0.69 16.22 -28.92
C PHE A 275 0.22 14.86 -28.39
N GLY A 276 -0.47 14.87 -27.24
CA GLY A 276 -0.91 13.64 -26.55
C GLY A 276 0.15 12.97 -25.66
N VAL A 277 1.39 13.47 -25.63
CA VAL A 277 2.43 12.92 -24.72
C VAL A 277 2.21 13.47 -23.32
N LYS A 278 1.59 12.67 -22.46
CA LYS A 278 1.26 13.01 -21.06
C LYS A 278 2.37 12.71 -20.05
N SER A 279 3.58 12.38 -20.51
CA SER A 279 4.73 12.06 -19.65
C SER A 279 5.90 13.05 -19.74
N LEU A 280 5.64 14.26 -20.23
CA LEU A 280 6.64 15.34 -20.32
C LEU A 280 6.28 16.47 -19.35
N TYR A 281 7.30 17.16 -18.85
CA TYR A 281 7.15 18.32 -17.95
C TYR A 281 6.45 19.48 -18.66
N ARG A 282 5.65 20.22 -17.89
CA ARG A 282 4.82 21.34 -18.36
C ARG A 282 4.76 22.46 -17.33
N TYR A 283 4.12 23.56 -17.72
CA TYR A 283 3.87 24.72 -16.87
C TYR A 283 5.12 25.52 -16.52
N GLU A 284 6.00 25.74 -17.49
CA GLU A 284 7.17 26.61 -17.31
C GLU A 284 6.77 27.99 -16.76
N ASP A 285 5.63 28.53 -17.20
CA ASP A 285 5.05 29.79 -16.76
C ASP A 285 4.64 29.83 -15.27
N LYS A 286 4.58 28.68 -14.60
CA LYS A 286 4.23 28.52 -13.18
C LYS A 286 5.45 28.34 -12.27
N PHE A 287 6.66 28.31 -12.82
CA PHE A 287 7.90 28.24 -12.06
C PHE A 287 8.61 29.61 -12.01
N LEU A 288 9.35 29.85 -10.93
CA LEU A 288 10.28 30.98 -10.77
C LEU A 288 11.72 30.62 -11.16
N ILE A 289 11.99 29.32 -11.31
CA ILE A 289 13.31 28.75 -11.63
C ILE A 289 13.35 28.24 -13.07
N SER A 290 14.55 28.02 -13.62
CA SER A 290 14.73 27.56 -14.99
C SER A 290 14.25 26.12 -15.20
N LYS A 291 14.03 25.73 -16.45
CA LYS A 291 13.67 24.35 -16.84
C LYS A 291 14.69 23.32 -16.34
N GLU A 292 15.97 23.66 -16.39
CA GLU A 292 17.08 22.82 -15.94
C GLU A 292 17.05 22.67 -14.42
N GLU A 293 16.80 23.76 -13.69
CA GLU A 293 16.66 23.74 -12.23
C GLU A 293 15.44 22.91 -11.79
N VAL A 294 14.33 22.96 -12.53
CA VAL A 294 13.18 22.06 -12.30
C VAL A 294 13.58 20.60 -12.52
N LEU A 295 14.24 20.26 -13.63
CA LEU A 295 14.67 18.87 -13.85
C LEU A 295 15.59 18.39 -12.72
N LYS A 296 16.48 19.26 -12.25
CA LYS A 296 17.35 19.01 -11.10
C LYS A 296 16.56 18.79 -9.81
N LEU A 297 15.51 19.58 -9.57
CA LEU A 297 14.64 19.44 -8.40
C LEU A 297 14.00 18.04 -8.31
N PHE A 298 13.75 17.39 -9.44
CA PHE A 298 13.13 16.07 -9.53
C PHE A 298 14.13 14.93 -9.86
N GLU A 299 15.44 15.21 -9.97
CA GLU A 299 16.44 14.25 -10.44
C GLU A 299 16.59 13.04 -9.52
N ASP A 300 16.46 13.27 -8.21
CA ASP A 300 16.60 12.29 -7.14
C ASP A 300 15.38 11.39 -6.92
N ILE A 301 14.35 11.51 -7.76
CA ILE A 301 13.12 10.69 -7.67
C ILE A 301 13.20 9.52 -8.65
N PRO A 302 12.99 8.26 -8.22
CA PRO A 302 13.04 7.12 -9.13
C PRO A 302 11.86 7.10 -10.10
N PHE A 303 12.05 6.40 -11.21
CA PHE A 303 10.95 5.91 -12.04
C PHE A 303 10.30 4.71 -11.35
N ILE A 304 9.02 4.82 -11.04
CA ILE A 304 8.29 3.75 -10.35
C ILE A 304 7.43 2.97 -11.34
N ASN A 305 6.87 3.65 -12.35
CA ASN A 305 5.83 3.09 -13.22
C ASN A 305 4.57 2.66 -12.43
N GLY A 306 3.54 2.20 -13.12
CA GLY A 306 2.34 1.66 -12.51
C GLY A 306 1.12 2.55 -12.73
N GLY A 307 0.00 1.92 -13.10
CA GLY A 307 -1.21 2.60 -13.57
C GLY A 307 -1.71 3.73 -12.67
N LEU A 308 -1.41 3.72 -11.37
CA LEU A 308 -1.76 4.80 -10.43
C LEU A 308 -1.33 6.20 -10.92
N PHE A 309 -0.17 6.30 -11.57
CA PHE A 309 0.39 7.55 -12.09
C PHE A 309 0.20 7.71 -13.61
N ASP A 310 -0.64 6.88 -14.22
CA ASP A 310 -1.08 7.12 -15.59
C ASP A 310 -2.02 8.33 -15.62
N CYS A 311 -1.77 9.24 -16.55
CA CYS A 311 -2.64 10.37 -16.80
C CYS A 311 -3.89 9.88 -17.55
N LEU A 312 -5.06 10.19 -17.02
CA LEU A 312 -6.33 9.76 -17.60
C LEU A 312 -6.77 10.63 -18.80
N ASP A 313 -6.04 11.70 -19.11
CA ASP A 313 -6.33 12.52 -20.28
C ASP A 313 -5.99 11.76 -21.59
N LYS A 314 -7.00 11.46 -22.41
CA LYS A 314 -6.86 10.72 -23.67
C LYS A 314 -7.74 11.35 -24.77
N ASP A 315 -7.26 11.33 -26.02
CA ASP A 315 -8.07 11.66 -27.21
C ASP A 315 -8.91 12.95 -27.13
N LYS A 316 -8.32 14.02 -26.60
CA LYS A 316 -8.94 15.34 -26.34
C LYS A 316 -9.96 15.39 -25.20
N VAL A 317 -10.17 14.28 -24.50
CA VAL A 317 -10.87 14.23 -23.22
C VAL A 317 -9.85 14.48 -22.10
N TYR A 318 -10.15 15.42 -21.22
CA TYR A 318 -9.29 15.78 -20.08
C TYR A 318 -10.03 15.45 -18.79
N ILE A 319 -9.38 14.68 -17.92
CA ILE A 319 -9.92 14.25 -16.62
C ILE A 319 -8.98 14.73 -15.50
N ASP A 320 -7.68 14.47 -15.64
CA ASP A 320 -6.66 14.95 -14.71
C ASP A 320 -6.27 16.42 -14.99
N GLY A 321 -6.60 16.93 -16.17
CA GLY A 321 -6.34 18.30 -16.57
C GLY A 321 -4.86 18.61 -16.69
N PHE A 322 -4.05 17.63 -17.12
CA PHE A 322 -2.65 17.81 -17.43
C PHE A 322 -2.54 18.32 -18.88
N SER A 323 -2.82 19.61 -19.03
CA SER A 323 -2.94 20.31 -20.31
C SER A 323 -2.27 21.67 -20.30
N ARG A 324 -1.67 22.08 -21.41
CA ARG A 324 -1.20 23.46 -21.62
C ARG A 324 -2.36 24.43 -21.91
N ASN A 325 -3.52 23.93 -22.31
CA ASN A 325 -4.71 24.75 -22.48
C ASN A 325 -5.28 25.10 -21.10
N GLU A 326 -5.23 26.37 -20.71
CA GLU A 326 -5.70 26.88 -19.42
C GLU A 326 -7.16 26.50 -19.11
N LYS A 327 -8.03 26.43 -20.12
CA LYS A 327 -9.44 26.04 -19.95
C LYS A 327 -9.61 24.56 -19.60
N LYS A 328 -8.60 23.74 -19.90
CA LYS A 328 -8.57 22.28 -19.69
C LYS A 328 -7.61 21.88 -18.56
N GLN A 329 -7.18 22.84 -17.74
CA GLN A 329 -6.39 22.58 -16.55
C GLN A 329 -7.28 22.35 -15.34
N ALA A 330 -6.85 21.43 -14.47
CA ALA A 330 -7.37 21.35 -13.12
C ALA A 330 -6.96 22.60 -12.33
N LYS A 331 -7.90 23.20 -11.61
CA LYS A 331 -7.71 24.38 -10.77
C LYS A 331 -7.94 24.01 -9.31
N ILE A 332 -6.86 23.96 -8.55
CA ILE A 332 -6.84 23.60 -7.12
C ILE A 332 -6.01 24.66 -6.40
N SER A 333 -6.61 25.36 -5.44
CA SER A 333 -5.93 26.42 -4.68
C SER A 333 -4.77 25.87 -3.85
N ASP A 334 -3.68 26.62 -3.79
CA ASP A 334 -2.51 26.28 -2.96
C ASP A 334 -2.87 26.21 -1.47
N GLU A 335 -3.87 26.99 -1.03
CA GLU A 335 -4.38 26.96 0.35
C GLU A 335 -4.96 25.60 0.76
N LEU A 336 -5.39 24.78 -0.19
CA LEU A 336 -5.84 23.42 0.12
C LEU A 336 -4.66 22.53 0.54
N PHE A 337 -3.43 22.86 0.15
CA PHE A 337 -2.25 22.10 0.52
C PHE A 337 -1.51 22.71 1.71
N PHE A 338 -1.49 24.04 1.80
CA PHE A 338 -0.77 24.79 2.82
C PHE A 338 -1.69 25.85 3.43
N SER A 339 -2.13 25.61 4.66
CA SER A 339 -2.88 26.62 5.40
C SER A 339 -2.87 26.32 6.88
N ASP A 340 -2.91 27.38 7.69
CA ASP A 340 -3.18 27.26 9.11
C ASP A 340 -4.54 26.60 9.39
N GLU A 341 -4.68 26.09 10.60
CA GLU A 341 -5.94 25.52 11.08
C GLU A 341 -7.01 26.61 11.16
N LYS A 342 -8.18 26.29 10.61
CA LYS A 342 -9.38 27.12 10.66
C LYS A 342 -10.60 26.27 10.95
N THR A 343 -11.62 26.92 11.48
CA THR A 343 -12.93 26.31 11.73
C THR A 343 -13.85 26.58 10.55
N VAL A 344 -14.51 25.53 10.06
CA VAL A 344 -15.44 25.58 8.92
C VAL A 344 -16.72 24.80 9.23
N ASP A 345 -17.82 25.18 8.58
CA ASP A 345 -19.10 24.47 8.66
C ASP A 345 -19.18 23.38 7.60
N LEU A 346 -19.15 22.12 8.03
CA LEU A 346 -19.30 20.95 7.16
C LEU A 346 -20.62 20.20 7.41
N SER A 347 -21.59 20.83 8.06
CA SER A 347 -22.87 20.19 8.41
C SER A 347 -23.68 19.73 7.21
N LYS A 348 -23.48 20.35 6.03
CA LYS A 348 -24.09 19.90 4.76
C LYS A 348 -23.66 18.48 4.34
N TYR A 349 -22.54 18.00 4.85
CA TYR A 349 -22.02 16.65 4.62
C TYR A 349 -22.25 15.73 5.84
N GLY A 350 -23.07 16.15 6.81
CA GLY A 350 -23.32 15.38 8.03
C GLY A 350 -22.20 15.45 9.07
N LEU A 351 -21.27 16.41 8.94
CA LEU A 351 -20.15 16.62 9.84
C LEU A 351 -20.38 17.82 10.80
N SER A 352 -19.38 18.15 11.60
CA SER A 352 -19.46 19.25 12.57
C SER A 352 -19.61 20.62 11.88
N LYS A 353 -20.42 21.50 12.48
CA LYS A 353 -20.48 22.94 12.14
C LYS A 353 -19.20 23.70 12.51
N ASN A 354 -18.42 23.13 13.43
CA ASN A 354 -17.15 23.66 13.88
C ASN A 354 -16.02 22.68 13.54
N ALA A 355 -16.03 22.13 12.33
CA ALA A 355 -14.98 21.21 11.89
C ALA A 355 -13.65 21.97 11.74
N LYS A 356 -12.57 21.35 12.19
CA LYS A 356 -11.20 21.89 12.03
C LYS A 356 -10.62 21.42 10.70
N VAL A 357 -10.07 22.35 9.93
CA VAL A 357 -9.43 22.07 8.64
C VAL A 357 -8.13 22.87 8.55
N ARG A 358 -7.07 22.23 8.05
CA ARG A 358 -5.77 22.85 7.72
C ARG A 358 -5.26 22.30 6.39
N GLY A 359 -4.15 22.82 5.87
CA GLY A 359 -3.59 22.38 4.59
C GLY A 359 -3.28 20.87 4.58
N LEU A 360 -3.52 20.19 3.46
CA LEU A 360 -3.30 18.74 3.34
C LEU A 360 -1.86 18.32 3.67
N ILE A 361 -0.88 19.10 3.23
CA ILE A 361 0.53 18.83 3.52
C ILE A 361 0.81 19.01 5.01
N ASP A 362 0.15 19.96 5.67
CA ASP A 362 0.27 20.19 7.11
C ASP A 362 -0.40 19.08 7.93
N ILE A 363 -1.49 18.50 7.43
CA ILE A 363 -2.07 17.25 7.96
C ILE A 363 -1.03 16.14 7.84
N LEU A 364 -0.53 15.83 6.64
CA LEU A 364 0.43 14.73 6.45
C LEU A 364 1.69 14.88 7.31
N LYS A 365 2.25 16.10 7.43
CA LYS A 365 3.41 16.41 8.32
C LYS A 365 3.14 16.17 9.80
N SER A 366 1.88 16.24 10.23
CA SER A 366 1.51 16.11 11.64
C SER A 366 1.44 14.66 12.12
N TYR A 367 1.46 13.69 11.21
CA TYR A 367 1.44 12.27 11.52
C TYR A 367 2.73 11.59 11.11
N ASN A 368 3.14 10.59 11.89
CA ASN A 368 4.26 9.74 11.53
C ASN A 368 3.75 8.63 10.61
N PHE A 369 4.36 8.45 9.45
CA PHE A 369 4.06 7.36 8.53
C PHE A 369 5.20 6.35 8.63
N THR A 370 4.88 5.07 8.79
CA THR A 370 5.91 4.04 8.86
C THR A 370 6.11 3.39 7.49
N THR A 371 7.35 3.02 7.21
CA THR A 371 7.71 2.23 6.03
C THR A 371 7.68 0.72 6.29
N ASP A 372 7.21 0.32 7.46
CA ASP A 372 7.03 -1.08 7.84
C ASP A 372 5.54 -1.43 7.74
N GLU A 373 5.21 -2.56 7.10
CA GLU A 373 3.83 -3.05 7.11
C GLU A 373 3.55 -3.71 8.45
N ALA A 374 2.62 -3.14 9.21
CA ALA A 374 2.17 -3.75 10.45
C ALA A 374 1.54 -5.12 10.14
N THR A 375 1.99 -6.20 10.76
CA THR A 375 1.21 -7.46 10.86
C THR A 375 0.04 -7.31 11.86
N PRO A 376 -0.94 -8.23 11.95
CA PRO A 376 -2.03 -8.19 12.95
C PRO A 376 -1.55 -7.99 14.39
N ILE A 377 -0.29 -8.36 14.64
CA ILE A 377 0.37 -8.33 15.93
C ILE A 377 1.37 -7.17 16.06
N ASP A 378 1.40 -6.27 15.09
CA ASP A 378 2.24 -5.07 15.12
C ASP A 378 1.35 -3.92 15.59
N GLN A 379 1.79 -3.24 16.65
CA GLN A 379 1.20 -1.98 17.13
C GLN A 379 2.33 -0.97 17.27
N GLU A 380 2.87 -0.53 16.14
CA GLU A 380 3.75 0.63 16.07
C GLU A 380 2.92 1.88 15.83
N ILE A 381 3.23 2.94 16.56
CA ILE A 381 2.36 4.11 16.67
C ILE A 381 2.66 5.08 15.53
N ALA A 382 2.38 4.61 14.32
CA ALA A 382 2.57 5.28 13.04
C ALA A 382 1.45 4.88 12.07
N LEU A 383 1.27 5.66 11.01
CA LEU A 383 0.35 5.34 9.93
C LEU A 383 1.01 4.34 8.99
N ASP A 384 0.58 3.09 9.07
CA ASP A 384 0.96 2.04 8.13
C ASP A 384 0.08 2.07 6.85
N PRO A 385 0.51 1.37 5.77
CA PRO A 385 -0.24 1.33 4.51
C PRO A 385 -1.62 0.65 4.60
N GLU A 386 -1.82 -0.25 5.56
CA GLU A 386 -3.09 -0.96 5.78
C GLU A 386 -4.18 0.01 6.26
N LEU A 387 -3.82 0.95 7.13
CA LEU A 387 -4.73 1.96 7.67
C LEU A 387 -5.33 2.86 6.59
N LEU A 388 -4.67 3.01 5.43
CA LEU A 388 -5.21 3.74 4.29
C LEU A 388 -6.49 3.11 3.74
N GLY A 389 -6.56 1.77 3.71
CA GLY A 389 -7.76 1.06 3.27
C GLY A 389 -8.98 1.53 4.06
N LYS A 390 -8.85 1.58 5.38
CA LYS A 390 -9.90 2.06 6.29
C LYS A 390 -10.25 3.55 6.08
N VAL A 391 -9.25 4.39 5.87
CA VAL A 391 -9.47 5.83 5.62
C VAL A 391 -10.26 6.03 4.32
N PHE A 392 -9.82 5.41 3.24
CA PHE A 392 -10.48 5.54 1.95
C PHE A 392 -11.85 4.86 1.90
N GLU A 393 -12.03 3.71 2.55
CA GLU A 393 -13.33 3.07 2.67
C GLU A 393 -14.35 3.95 3.39
N ASN A 394 -13.95 4.65 4.46
CA ASN A 394 -14.85 5.57 5.14
C ASN A 394 -15.20 6.79 4.27
N LEU A 395 -14.25 7.29 3.47
CA LEU A 395 -14.49 8.36 2.49
C LEU A 395 -15.38 7.89 1.32
N LEU A 396 -15.26 6.61 0.94
CA LEU A 396 -16.12 5.98 -0.08
C LEU A 396 -17.53 5.69 0.46
N ALA A 397 -17.63 5.20 1.69
CA ALA A 397 -18.89 4.96 2.39
C ALA A 397 -19.67 6.26 2.66
N SER A 398 -19.07 7.42 2.42
CA SER A 398 -19.73 8.71 2.51
C SER A 398 -20.05 9.32 1.13
N TYR A 399 -19.77 8.58 0.04
CA TYR A 399 -19.99 8.95 -1.34
C TYR A 399 -20.71 7.83 -2.12
N ASN A 400 -22.04 7.91 -2.24
CA ASN A 400 -22.83 7.06 -3.15
C ASN A 400 -23.40 7.92 -4.30
N PRO A 401 -22.98 7.67 -5.56
CA PRO A 401 -23.51 8.36 -6.73
C PRO A 401 -25.04 8.29 -6.87
N GLU A 402 -25.66 7.23 -6.35
CA GLU A 402 -27.10 6.99 -6.53
C GLU A 402 -27.97 7.73 -5.50
N THR A 403 -27.47 7.97 -4.28
CA THR A 403 -28.32 8.38 -3.15
C THR A 403 -27.98 9.72 -2.52
N ASN A 404 -26.88 10.40 -2.89
CA ASN A 404 -26.44 11.69 -2.34
C ASN A 404 -26.56 11.79 -0.79
N THR A 405 -26.37 10.67 -0.11
CA THR A 405 -26.49 10.51 1.34
C THR A 405 -25.37 9.60 1.81
N THR A 406 -24.91 9.78 3.06
CA THR A 406 -23.92 8.91 3.71
C THR A 406 -24.29 7.43 3.51
N ALA A 407 -23.52 6.76 2.66
CA ALA A 407 -23.82 5.52 1.96
C ALA A 407 -23.77 4.25 2.80
N ARG A 408 -23.75 4.33 4.14
CA ARG A 408 -23.60 3.11 4.98
C ARG A 408 -24.67 2.05 4.71
N LYS A 409 -25.89 2.44 4.30
CA LYS A 409 -27.01 1.50 4.16
C LYS A 409 -27.22 0.95 2.74
N ALA A 410 -26.74 1.61 1.70
CA ALA A 410 -27.11 1.29 0.31
C ALA A 410 -26.04 0.45 -0.43
N THR A 411 -24.75 0.72 -0.22
CA THR A 411 -23.67 0.03 -0.94
C THR A 411 -23.16 -1.23 -0.23
N GLY A 412 -23.61 -1.49 1.00
CA GLY A 412 -23.09 -2.60 1.81
C GLY A 412 -21.60 -2.48 2.15
N SER A 413 -20.97 -1.32 1.90
CA SER A 413 -19.55 -1.05 2.14
C SER A 413 -19.25 -0.96 3.63
N TYR A 414 -19.20 -2.10 4.30
CA TYR A 414 -18.77 -2.24 5.68
C TYR A 414 -17.34 -2.74 5.71
N TYR A 415 -16.47 -1.99 6.39
CA TYR A 415 -15.13 -2.45 6.72
C TYR A 415 -15.22 -3.74 7.53
N THR A 416 -14.59 -4.80 7.03
CA THR A 416 -14.39 -6.02 7.81
C THR A 416 -13.27 -5.76 8.83
N PRO A 417 -13.53 -5.89 10.14
CA PRO A 417 -12.49 -5.75 11.15
C PRO A 417 -11.30 -6.66 10.89
N ARG A 418 -10.09 -6.16 11.18
CA ARG A 418 -8.83 -6.86 10.91
C ARG A 418 -8.79 -8.26 11.51
N GLU A 419 -9.32 -8.41 12.72
CA GLU A 419 -9.38 -9.68 13.44
C GLU A 419 -10.28 -10.71 12.72
N ILE A 420 -11.35 -10.23 12.07
CA ILE A 420 -12.24 -11.09 11.28
C ILE A 420 -11.58 -11.47 9.96
N VAL A 421 -10.91 -10.52 9.29
CA VAL A 421 -10.14 -10.80 8.07
C VAL A 421 -9.08 -11.85 8.35
N ASP A 422 -8.26 -11.67 9.39
CA ASP A 422 -7.19 -12.61 9.75
C ASP A 422 -7.72 -14.01 10.04
N TYR A 423 -8.80 -14.12 10.83
CA TYR A 423 -9.45 -15.39 11.13
C TYR A 423 -9.96 -16.09 9.86
N MET A 424 -10.73 -15.39 9.02
CA MET A 424 -11.30 -15.99 7.80
C MET A 424 -10.22 -16.44 6.81
N VAL A 425 -9.15 -15.65 6.69
CA VAL A 425 -7.99 -15.97 5.86
C VAL A 425 -7.29 -17.22 6.38
N GLU A 426 -7.03 -17.28 7.69
CA GLU A 426 -6.36 -18.39 8.32
C GLU A 426 -7.14 -19.71 8.15
N GLU A 427 -8.42 -19.73 8.49
CA GLU A 427 -9.26 -20.91 8.34
C GLU A 427 -9.36 -21.38 6.88
N SER A 428 -9.47 -20.45 5.93
CA SER A 428 -9.53 -20.78 4.50
C SER A 428 -8.23 -21.41 4.00
N LEU A 429 -7.07 -20.89 4.44
CA LEU A 429 -5.77 -21.43 4.07
C LEU A 429 -5.48 -22.76 4.76
N ARG A 430 -5.91 -22.95 6.02
CA ARG A 430 -5.81 -24.23 6.74
C ARG A 430 -6.56 -25.33 5.99
N GLU A 431 -7.81 -25.08 5.61
CA GLU A 431 -8.63 -26.07 4.89
C GLU A 431 -8.05 -26.39 3.51
N TYR A 432 -7.54 -25.38 2.79
CA TYR A 432 -6.85 -25.59 1.51
C TYR A 432 -5.60 -26.47 1.66
N LEU A 433 -4.72 -26.14 2.60
CA LEU A 433 -3.47 -26.86 2.82
C LEU A 433 -3.73 -28.28 3.31
N LYS A 434 -4.72 -28.48 4.19
CA LYS A 434 -5.18 -29.81 4.62
C LYS A 434 -5.67 -30.64 3.44
N THR A 435 -6.44 -30.05 2.54
CA THR A 435 -6.96 -30.76 1.36
C THR A 435 -5.85 -31.10 0.34
N LYS A 436 -4.91 -30.17 0.11
CA LYS A 436 -3.85 -30.33 -0.91
C LYS A 436 -2.64 -31.10 -0.41
N VAL A 437 -2.34 -31.03 0.88
CA VAL A 437 -1.21 -31.68 1.54
C VAL A 437 -1.71 -32.33 2.85
N PRO A 438 -2.46 -33.44 2.78
CA PRO A 438 -3.06 -34.07 3.97
C PRO A 438 -2.04 -34.45 5.05
N GLU A 439 -0.81 -34.77 4.64
CA GLU A 439 0.34 -35.10 5.50
C GLU A 439 0.73 -33.94 6.45
N ALA A 440 0.33 -32.70 6.13
CA ALA A 440 0.64 -31.52 6.92
C ALA A 440 -0.34 -31.27 8.09
N GLU A 441 -1.45 -32.03 8.21
CA GLU A 441 -2.52 -31.74 9.17
C GLU A 441 -2.01 -31.55 10.61
N ASN A 442 -1.09 -32.41 11.07
CA ASN A 442 -0.54 -32.36 12.42
C ASN A 442 0.39 -31.18 12.71
N ILE A 443 0.87 -30.48 11.68
CA ILE A 443 1.80 -29.36 11.82
C ILE A 443 1.15 -28.01 11.48
N LEU A 444 -0.11 -27.98 11.02
CA LEU A 444 -0.78 -26.73 10.63
C LEU A 444 -0.89 -25.76 11.81
N ASP A 445 -1.17 -26.25 13.02
CA ASP A 445 -1.25 -25.39 14.20
C ASP A 445 0.09 -24.67 14.49
N ASP A 446 1.20 -25.40 14.43
CA ASP A 446 2.54 -24.82 14.63
C ASP A 446 2.95 -23.90 13.48
N LEU A 447 2.55 -24.25 12.25
CA LEU A 447 2.85 -23.49 11.04
C LEU A 447 2.14 -22.13 11.04
N PHE A 448 0.87 -22.07 11.45
CA PHE A 448 0.09 -20.84 11.53
C PHE A 448 0.27 -20.09 12.85
N SER A 449 0.74 -20.76 13.90
CA SER A 449 1.10 -20.13 15.17
C SER A 449 2.14 -19.04 14.96
N TYR A 450 2.02 -17.93 15.67
CA TYR A 450 3.05 -16.88 15.70
C TYR A 450 4.20 -17.19 16.67
N SER A 451 4.31 -18.45 17.13
CA SER A 451 5.47 -18.93 17.87
C SER A 451 6.71 -18.94 16.97
N ASP A 452 7.84 -18.61 17.60
CA ASP A 452 9.18 -18.63 17.00
C ASP A 452 9.80 -20.03 16.91
N GLU A 453 9.08 -21.07 17.33
CA GLU A 453 9.56 -22.45 17.22
C GLU A 453 9.53 -22.86 15.75
N GLU A 454 10.69 -23.23 15.20
CA GLU A 454 10.75 -23.78 13.85
C GLU A 454 10.01 -25.12 13.85
N PRO A 455 8.95 -25.26 13.03
CA PRO A 455 8.25 -26.51 12.96
C PRO A 455 9.20 -27.57 12.40
N ASN A 456 9.24 -28.73 13.05
CA ASN A 456 10.05 -29.86 12.62
C ASN A 456 9.41 -30.49 11.37
N ILE A 457 9.74 -29.95 10.19
CA ILE A 457 9.16 -30.33 8.89
C ILE A 457 10.25 -30.94 8.03
N SER A 458 9.97 -32.10 7.42
CA SER A 458 10.86 -32.72 6.43
C SER A 458 10.97 -31.88 5.15
N ASP A 459 12.10 -31.98 4.44
CA ASP A 459 12.31 -31.21 3.21
C ASP A 459 11.27 -31.53 2.12
N ASP A 460 10.81 -32.78 2.04
CA ASP A 460 9.76 -33.20 1.10
C ASP A 460 8.42 -32.51 1.41
N LEU A 461 8.01 -32.51 2.69
CA LEU A 461 6.77 -31.88 3.12
C LEU A 461 6.84 -30.35 2.95
N ARG A 462 7.98 -29.74 3.24
CA ARG A 462 8.27 -28.32 3.01
C ARG A 462 8.09 -27.95 1.54
N LYS A 463 8.68 -28.72 0.62
CA LYS A 463 8.53 -28.50 -0.83
C LYS A 463 7.09 -28.64 -1.29
N LYS A 464 6.36 -29.68 -0.84
CA LYS A 464 4.93 -29.87 -1.16
C LYS A 464 4.07 -28.69 -0.71
N LEU A 465 4.29 -28.19 0.52
CA LEU A 465 3.57 -27.03 1.05
C LEU A 465 3.84 -25.76 0.24
N ILE A 466 5.10 -25.48 -0.10
CA ILE A 466 5.47 -24.31 -0.90
C ILE A 466 4.90 -24.41 -2.31
N GLN A 467 4.91 -25.60 -2.92
CA GLN A 467 4.26 -25.84 -4.22
C GLN A 467 2.74 -25.64 -4.17
N ALA A 468 2.08 -26.08 -3.09
CA ALA A 468 0.66 -25.80 -2.89
C ALA A 468 0.39 -24.29 -2.79
N ILE A 469 1.24 -23.55 -2.06
CA ILE A 469 1.16 -22.08 -1.99
C ILE A 469 1.35 -21.43 -3.37
N ASP A 470 2.31 -21.87 -4.19
CA ASP A 470 2.54 -21.33 -5.55
C ASP A 470 1.37 -21.58 -6.52
N GLN A 471 0.60 -22.64 -6.28
CA GLN A 471 -0.49 -23.08 -7.16
C GLN A 471 -1.87 -22.57 -6.74
N ILE A 472 -2.02 -22.05 -5.52
CA ILE A 472 -3.31 -21.56 -5.04
C ILE A 472 -3.83 -20.40 -5.90
N LYS A 473 -5.15 -20.37 -6.13
CA LYS A 473 -5.86 -19.27 -6.81
C LYS A 473 -6.94 -18.76 -5.87
N ILE A 474 -6.89 -17.47 -5.56
CA ILE A 474 -7.72 -16.82 -4.56
C ILE A 474 -8.36 -15.62 -5.22
N ILE A 475 -9.69 -15.54 -5.13
CA ILE A 475 -10.45 -14.41 -5.64
C ILE A 475 -11.39 -13.90 -4.56
N ASP A 476 -11.36 -12.58 -4.34
CA ASP A 476 -12.37 -11.89 -3.57
C ASP A 476 -13.31 -11.13 -4.54
N PRO A 477 -14.56 -11.57 -4.72
CA PRO A 477 -15.48 -10.99 -5.70
C PRO A 477 -16.09 -9.63 -5.27
N ALA A 478 -15.86 -9.19 -4.03
CA ALA A 478 -16.32 -7.90 -3.51
C ALA A 478 -15.24 -7.30 -2.61
N CYS A 479 -14.05 -7.11 -3.18
CA CYS A 479 -12.84 -6.93 -2.40
C CYS A 479 -12.74 -5.56 -1.72
N GLY A 480 -13.58 -4.60 -2.09
CA GLY A 480 -13.51 -3.23 -1.57
C GLY A 480 -12.12 -2.65 -1.76
N SER A 481 -11.55 -2.10 -0.68
CA SER A 481 -10.17 -1.58 -0.70
C SER A 481 -9.08 -2.67 -0.64
N GLY A 482 -9.44 -3.95 -0.78
CA GLY A 482 -8.51 -5.08 -0.79
C GLY A 482 -8.17 -5.64 0.59
N ALA A 483 -9.09 -5.59 1.56
CA ALA A 483 -8.84 -6.11 2.92
C ALA A 483 -8.48 -7.60 2.94
N PHE A 484 -9.32 -8.48 2.36
CA PHE A 484 -9.02 -9.91 2.29
C PHE A 484 -7.85 -10.24 1.36
N PRO A 485 -7.73 -9.68 0.14
CA PRO A 485 -6.55 -9.89 -0.70
C PRO A 485 -5.22 -9.55 0.00
N MET A 486 -5.17 -8.44 0.75
CA MET A 486 -3.98 -8.08 1.54
C MET A 486 -3.77 -9.03 2.73
N GLY A 487 -4.83 -9.42 3.44
CA GLY A 487 -4.73 -10.39 4.54
C GLY A 487 -4.18 -11.75 4.06
N ILE A 488 -4.65 -12.22 2.91
CA ILE A 488 -4.15 -13.41 2.22
C ILE A 488 -2.67 -13.25 1.87
N LEU A 489 -2.28 -12.13 1.25
CA LEU A 489 -0.89 -11.85 0.91
C LEU A 489 -0.01 -11.95 2.15
N HIS A 490 -0.38 -11.26 3.23
CA HIS A 490 0.39 -11.24 4.48
C HIS A 490 0.50 -12.62 5.12
N LYS A 491 -0.60 -13.39 5.18
CA LYS A 491 -0.57 -14.75 5.75
C LYS A 491 0.27 -15.70 4.89
N LEU A 492 0.14 -15.66 3.56
CA LEU A 492 0.98 -16.48 2.67
C LEU A 492 2.46 -16.12 2.75
N VAL A 493 2.81 -14.83 2.84
CA VAL A 493 4.19 -14.38 3.08
C VAL A 493 4.70 -14.92 4.41
N PHE A 494 3.91 -14.83 5.48
CA PHE A 494 4.25 -15.38 6.79
C PHE A 494 4.51 -16.90 6.74
N LEU A 495 3.66 -17.65 6.04
CA LEU A 495 3.85 -19.08 5.83
C LEU A 495 5.15 -19.37 5.06
N LEU A 496 5.42 -18.63 3.98
CA LEU A 496 6.66 -18.75 3.22
C LEU A 496 7.90 -18.35 4.03
N GLN A 497 7.80 -17.40 4.95
CA GLN A 497 8.92 -17.07 5.85
C GLN A 497 9.28 -18.23 6.77
N LYS A 498 8.28 -18.97 7.29
CA LYS A 498 8.50 -20.18 8.10
C LYS A 498 8.99 -21.37 7.28
N LEU A 499 8.43 -21.55 6.09
CA LEU A 499 8.73 -22.68 5.21
C LEU A 499 10.01 -22.49 4.38
N ASP A 500 10.42 -21.28 4.08
CA ASP A 500 11.58 -21.02 3.22
C ASP A 500 12.22 -19.66 3.56
N PRO A 501 12.90 -19.54 4.72
CA PRO A 501 13.46 -18.27 5.19
C PRO A 501 14.41 -17.60 4.19
N SER A 502 15.21 -18.38 3.46
CA SER A 502 16.20 -17.91 2.45
C SER A 502 15.65 -17.79 1.04
N ASN A 503 14.36 -18.08 0.80
CA ASN A 503 13.72 -18.06 -0.53
C ASN A 503 14.34 -19.03 -1.56
N GLU A 504 15.09 -20.04 -1.13
CA GLU A 504 15.79 -20.94 -2.06
C GLU A 504 14.81 -21.76 -2.90
N ILE A 505 13.83 -22.37 -2.24
CA ILE A 505 12.82 -23.22 -2.90
C ILE A 505 11.85 -22.34 -3.69
N TRP A 506 11.43 -21.19 -3.13
CA TRP A 506 10.57 -20.24 -3.80
C TRP A 506 11.22 -19.75 -5.10
N LYS A 507 12.51 -19.41 -5.07
CA LYS A 507 13.27 -18.98 -6.26
C LYS A 507 13.35 -20.08 -7.31
N GLU A 508 13.64 -21.32 -6.92
CA GLU A 508 13.69 -22.47 -7.83
C GLU A 508 12.36 -22.65 -8.57
N ILE A 509 11.24 -22.65 -7.84
CA ILE A 509 9.88 -22.78 -8.40
C ILE A 509 9.59 -21.66 -9.43
N GLN A 510 9.95 -20.41 -9.12
CA GLN A 510 9.70 -19.30 -10.05
C GLN A 510 10.60 -19.37 -11.30
N LEU A 511 11.85 -19.82 -11.17
CA LEU A 511 12.75 -20.03 -12.31
C LEU A 511 12.26 -21.18 -13.21
N GLU A 512 11.76 -22.28 -12.63
CA GLU A 512 11.16 -23.37 -13.38
C GLU A 512 9.91 -22.93 -14.13
N ARG A 513 9.00 -22.19 -13.47
CA ARG A 513 7.78 -21.65 -14.06
C ARG A 513 8.12 -20.76 -15.27
N ALA A 514 9.06 -19.83 -15.09
CA ALA A 514 9.50 -18.95 -16.16
C ALA A 514 10.18 -19.69 -17.31
N SER A 515 10.94 -20.75 -17.03
CA SER A 515 11.56 -21.58 -18.06
C SER A 515 10.51 -22.32 -18.88
N LYS A 516 9.51 -22.93 -18.22
CA LYS A 516 8.38 -23.60 -18.90
C LYS A 516 7.58 -22.63 -19.76
N GLU A 517 7.31 -21.42 -19.25
CA GLU A 517 6.63 -20.37 -20.01
C GLU A 517 7.46 -19.93 -21.23
N ALA A 518 8.76 -19.73 -21.05
CA ALA A 518 9.68 -19.37 -22.12
C ALA A 518 9.70 -20.45 -23.21
N ASP A 519 9.80 -21.73 -22.87
CA ASP A 519 9.82 -22.83 -23.85
C ASP A 519 8.51 -22.91 -24.68
N LEU A 520 7.38 -22.52 -24.10
CA LEU A 520 6.08 -22.48 -24.79
C LEU A 520 5.95 -21.30 -25.77
N VAL A 521 6.54 -20.15 -25.44
CA VAL A 521 6.37 -18.88 -26.17
C VAL A 521 7.50 -18.62 -27.17
N PHE A 522 8.72 -19.04 -26.85
CA PHE A 522 9.96 -18.67 -27.53
C PHE A 522 10.59 -19.87 -28.24
N ARG A 523 10.02 -20.25 -29.39
CA ARG A 523 10.47 -21.41 -30.18
C ARG A 523 11.60 -21.10 -31.18
N SER A 524 12.14 -19.88 -31.21
CA SER A 524 13.12 -19.41 -32.21
C SER A 524 14.43 -18.89 -31.60
N GLU A 525 15.55 -18.96 -32.34
CA GLU A 525 16.86 -18.44 -31.91
C GLU A 525 16.85 -16.94 -31.56
N LYS A 526 15.90 -16.15 -32.13
CA LYS A 526 15.73 -14.71 -31.84
C LYS A 526 15.13 -14.43 -30.45
N ASP A 527 14.71 -15.45 -29.72
CA ASP A 527 14.07 -15.29 -28.41
C ASP A 527 15.00 -15.66 -27.23
N LYS A 528 16.24 -16.06 -27.51
CA LYS A 528 17.25 -16.36 -26.48
C LYS A 528 17.52 -15.15 -25.59
N GLU A 529 17.62 -13.96 -26.18
CA GLU A 529 17.83 -12.70 -25.43
C GLU A 529 16.68 -12.39 -24.46
N LYS A 530 15.42 -12.60 -24.88
CA LYS A 530 14.24 -12.38 -24.02
C LYS A 530 14.18 -13.39 -22.87
N ARG A 531 14.55 -14.64 -23.12
CA ARG A 531 14.67 -15.66 -22.07
C ARG A 531 15.74 -15.27 -21.05
N GLU A 532 16.90 -14.82 -21.52
CA GLU A 532 17.97 -14.34 -20.64
C GLU A 532 17.54 -13.11 -19.84
N GLU A 533 16.83 -12.17 -20.44
CA GLU A 533 16.27 -10.99 -19.76
C GLU A 533 15.28 -11.40 -18.65
N LEU A 534 14.37 -12.34 -18.94
CA LEU A 534 13.42 -12.87 -17.96
C LEU A 534 14.12 -13.51 -16.76
N LEU A 535 15.15 -14.33 -17.01
CA LEU A 535 15.92 -14.98 -15.95
C LEU A 535 16.72 -13.95 -15.13
N ARG A 536 17.26 -12.91 -15.76
CA ARG A 536 17.93 -11.81 -15.05
C ARG A 536 16.95 -11.03 -14.18
N GLU A 537 15.75 -10.75 -14.67
CA GLU A 537 14.70 -10.07 -13.91
C GLU A 537 14.33 -10.87 -12.65
N ILE A 538 14.10 -12.18 -12.79
CA ILE A 538 13.80 -13.05 -11.64
C ILE A 538 14.95 -13.01 -10.64
N ASN A 539 16.19 -13.16 -11.10
CA ASN A 539 17.35 -13.09 -10.20
C ASN A 539 17.45 -11.75 -9.47
N ASN A 540 17.18 -10.62 -10.14
CA ASN A 540 17.16 -9.30 -9.51
C ASN A 540 16.05 -9.16 -8.46
N ASN A 541 14.88 -9.77 -8.68
CA ASN A 541 13.79 -9.74 -7.70
C ASN A 541 14.19 -10.45 -6.40
N PHE A 542 14.99 -11.51 -6.47
CA PHE A 542 15.53 -12.24 -5.33
C PHE A 542 16.88 -11.71 -4.80
N ASP A 543 17.46 -10.67 -5.41
CA ASP A 543 18.74 -10.11 -4.98
C ASP A 543 18.58 -9.32 -3.68
N GLU A 544 19.09 -9.88 -2.57
CA GLU A 544 19.03 -9.26 -1.25
C GLU A 544 19.89 -7.97 -1.14
N SER A 545 20.79 -7.70 -2.08
CA SER A 545 21.48 -6.39 -2.15
C SER A 545 20.58 -5.28 -2.69
N ILE A 546 19.45 -5.63 -3.31
CA ILE A 546 18.48 -4.72 -3.91
C ILE A 546 17.17 -4.73 -3.11
N ASN A 547 16.73 -5.90 -2.66
CA ASN A 547 15.44 -6.08 -2.02
C ASN A 547 15.56 -6.71 -0.63
N TYR A 548 14.51 -6.56 0.17
CA TYR A 548 14.28 -7.44 1.31
C TYR A 548 13.68 -8.77 0.82
N PRO A 549 13.90 -9.90 1.51
CA PRO A 549 13.44 -11.22 1.05
C PRO A 549 11.94 -11.30 0.73
N ASP A 550 11.10 -10.52 1.41
CA ASP A 550 9.65 -10.55 1.20
C ASP A 550 9.20 -9.92 -0.12
N TYR A 551 10.01 -9.08 -0.76
CA TYR A 551 9.68 -8.48 -2.05
C TYR A 551 9.33 -9.55 -3.09
N ALA A 552 10.19 -10.56 -3.24
CA ALA A 552 9.98 -11.64 -4.20
C ALA A 552 8.79 -12.52 -3.81
N ARG A 553 8.62 -12.85 -2.51
CA ARG A 553 7.45 -13.58 -2.02
C ARG A 553 6.16 -12.88 -2.43
N LYS A 554 6.06 -11.59 -2.10
CA LYS A 554 4.90 -10.76 -2.42
C LYS A 554 4.66 -10.65 -3.91
N LEU A 555 5.69 -10.30 -4.69
CA LEU A 555 5.57 -10.11 -6.13
C LEU A 555 4.96 -11.33 -6.82
N TYR A 556 5.48 -12.52 -6.54
CA TYR A 556 5.01 -13.75 -7.19
C TYR A 556 3.68 -14.27 -6.63
N LEU A 557 3.35 -14.02 -5.36
CA LEU A 557 2.02 -14.28 -4.82
C LEU A 557 0.96 -13.37 -5.47
N ILE A 558 1.25 -12.08 -5.65
CA ILE A 558 0.36 -11.13 -6.34
C ILE A 558 0.22 -11.53 -7.81
N GLU A 559 1.32 -11.92 -8.45
CA GLU A 559 1.32 -12.31 -9.86
C GLU A 559 0.53 -13.61 -10.10
N ASN A 560 0.68 -14.59 -9.22
CA ASN A 560 0.22 -15.94 -9.52
C ASN A 560 -1.04 -16.33 -8.76
N CYS A 561 -1.32 -15.75 -7.59
CA CYS A 561 -2.30 -16.34 -6.67
C CYS A 561 -3.50 -15.44 -6.40
N ILE A 562 -3.32 -14.12 -6.36
CA ILE A 562 -4.29 -13.20 -5.78
C ILE A 562 -5.03 -12.38 -6.83
N TYR A 563 -6.36 -12.38 -6.74
CA TYR A 563 -7.28 -11.66 -7.63
C TYR A 563 -8.37 -10.96 -6.81
N GLY A 564 -8.90 -9.86 -7.31
CA GLY A 564 -9.99 -9.13 -6.66
C GLY A 564 -10.93 -8.44 -7.65
N VAL A 565 -12.20 -8.39 -7.29
CA VAL A 565 -13.27 -7.74 -8.06
C VAL A 565 -14.06 -6.85 -7.13
N ASP A 566 -14.48 -5.69 -7.62
CA ASP A 566 -15.38 -4.81 -6.91
C ASP A 566 -16.17 -3.99 -7.93
N ILE A 567 -17.39 -3.59 -7.61
CA ILE A 567 -18.22 -2.78 -8.52
C ILE A 567 -17.73 -1.33 -8.63
N GLN A 568 -16.99 -0.84 -7.62
CA GLN A 568 -16.52 0.54 -7.56
C GLN A 568 -15.08 0.65 -8.09
N PRO A 569 -14.83 1.38 -9.21
CA PRO A 569 -13.48 1.55 -9.74
C PRO A 569 -12.49 2.15 -8.74
N ILE A 570 -12.99 3.02 -7.85
CA ILE A 570 -12.17 3.69 -6.84
C ILE A 570 -11.68 2.70 -5.79
N ALA A 571 -12.53 1.75 -5.35
CA ALA A 571 -12.16 0.71 -4.40
C ALA A 571 -11.02 -0.16 -4.97
N ILE A 572 -11.14 -0.53 -6.25
CA ILE A 572 -10.09 -1.22 -7.01
C ILE A 572 -8.79 -0.40 -7.08
N GLN A 573 -8.86 0.91 -7.30
CA GLN A 573 -7.67 1.77 -7.30
C GLN A 573 -6.97 1.78 -5.93
N ILE A 574 -7.72 1.80 -4.82
CA ILE A 574 -7.16 1.74 -3.47
C ILE A 574 -6.56 0.36 -3.18
N SER A 575 -7.22 -0.72 -3.63
CA SER A 575 -6.66 -2.07 -3.54
C SER A 575 -5.30 -2.13 -4.24
N LYS A 576 -5.23 -1.70 -5.51
CA LYS A 576 -3.97 -1.61 -6.29
C LYS A 576 -2.90 -0.78 -5.57
N LEU A 577 -3.29 0.37 -4.99
CA LEU A 577 -2.41 1.23 -4.21
C LEU A 577 -1.75 0.46 -3.06
N ARG A 578 -2.52 -0.30 -2.28
CA ARG A 578 -2.00 -1.04 -1.12
C ARG A 578 -0.97 -2.08 -1.53
N PHE A 579 -1.24 -2.84 -2.59
CA PHE A 579 -0.26 -3.78 -3.15
C PHE A 579 1.02 -3.08 -3.64
N PHE A 580 0.90 -1.92 -4.26
CA PHE A 580 2.05 -1.12 -4.68
C PHE A 580 2.89 -0.63 -3.51
N ILE A 581 2.26 -0.12 -2.44
CA ILE A 581 3.00 0.29 -1.25
C ILE A 581 3.71 -0.92 -0.66
N SER A 582 3.02 -2.05 -0.53
CA SER A 582 3.58 -3.30 -0.01
C SER A 582 4.85 -3.74 -0.73
N LEU A 583 4.87 -3.64 -2.06
CA LEU A 583 6.04 -3.96 -2.87
C LEU A 583 7.16 -2.94 -2.71
N ILE A 584 6.86 -1.63 -2.70
CA ILE A 584 7.90 -0.59 -2.56
C ILE A 584 8.59 -0.66 -1.21
N LEU A 585 7.85 -0.93 -0.14
CA LEU A 585 8.41 -0.95 1.21
C LEU A 585 9.52 -2.01 1.36
N ASP A 586 9.44 -3.10 0.59
CA ASP A 586 10.44 -4.18 0.56
C ASP A 586 11.59 -3.98 -0.44
N GLN A 587 11.71 -2.82 -1.08
CA GLN A 587 12.88 -2.48 -1.89
C GLN A 587 13.88 -1.64 -1.09
N LYS A 588 15.19 -1.86 -1.28
CA LYS A 588 16.24 -1.06 -0.64
C LYS A 588 16.58 0.14 -1.53
N VAL A 589 16.81 1.28 -0.89
CA VAL A 589 17.23 2.49 -1.59
C VAL A 589 18.75 2.51 -1.64
N ASP A 590 19.29 2.58 -2.85
CA ASP A 590 20.73 2.66 -3.11
C ASP A 590 20.99 3.67 -4.21
N LYS A 591 21.45 4.87 -3.85
CA LYS A 591 21.60 6.00 -4.77
C LYS A 591 22.66 5.77 -5.85
N ASP A 592 23.57 4.82 -5.65
CA ASP A 592 24.64 4.51 -6.61
C ASP A 592 24.18 3.53 -7.71
N LYS A 593 23.05 2.83 -7.49
CA LYS A 593 22.46 1.92 -8.47
C LYS A 593 21.57 2.65 -9.48
N PRO A 594 21.40 2.10 -10.71
CA PRO A 594 20.40 2.60 -11.65
C PRO A 594 19.02 2.70 -11.01
N ASN A 595 18.34 3.82 -11.24
CA ASN A 595 17.03 4.10 -10.65
C ASN A 595 16.99 3.98 -9.11
N PHE A 596 18.14 4.23 -8.46
CA PHE A 596 18.32 4.16 -7.02
C PHE A 596 18.07 2.77 -6.40
N GLY A 597 18.26 1.71 -7.18
CA GLY A 597 17.96 0.34 -6.76
C GLY A 597 16.47 0.01 -6.76
N ILE A 598 15.60 0.94 -7.18
CA ILE A 598 14.15 0.74 -7.20
C ILE A 598 13.74 0.06 -8.51
N LEU A 599 13.10 -1.09 -8.37
CA LEU A 599 12.43 -1.82 -9.44
C LEU A 599 11.06 -1.19 -9.73
N THR A 600 10.67 -1.20 -11.00
CA THR A 600 9.37 -0.69 -11.43
C THR A 600 8.25 -1.59 -10.92
N LEU A 601 7.13 -0.98 -10.55
CA LEU A 601 5.95 -1.70 -10.11
C LEU A 601 5.27 -2.46 -11.24
N PRO A 602 4.63 -3.61 -10.93
CA PRO A 602 3.91 -4.40 -11.92
C PRO A 602 2.61 -3.71 -12.36
N ASN A 603 2.02 -4.19 -13.45
CA ASN A 603 0.68 -3.78 -13.87
C ASN A 603 -0.38 -4.67 -13.21
N LEU A 604 -1.30 -4.07 -12.44
CA LEU A 604 -2.30 -4.78 -11.64
C LEU A 604 -3.71 -4.80 -12.28
N GLU A 605 -3.86 -4.26 -13.48
CA GLU A 605 -5.14 -4.16 -14.20
C GLU A 605 -5.74 -5.53 -14.56
N THR A 606 -4.92 -6.59 -14.63
CA THR A 606 -5.38 -7.96 -14.85
C THR A 606 -5.60 -8.75 -13.55
N LYS A 607 -5.33 -8.13 -12.38
CA LYS A 607 -5.48 -8.73 -11.04
C LYS A 607 -6.67 -8.19 -10.28
N PHE A 608 -6.88 -6.87 -10.40
CA PHE A 608 -7.96 -6.16 -9.74
C PHE A 608 -8.79 -5.42 -10.79
N ILE A 609 -10.03 -5.88 -10.97
CA ILE A 609 -10.95 -5.39 -12.01
C ILE A 609 -12.21 -4.80 -11.40
N SER A 610 -12.78 -3.78 -12.06
CA SER A 610 -14.07 -3.23 -11.68
C SER A 610 -15.18 -3.94 -12.43
N ALA A 611 -16.04 -4.66 -11.71
CA ALA A 611 -17.11 -5.44 -12.30
C ALA A 611 -18.23 -5.75 -11.30
N ASN A 612 -19.45 -5.98 -11.79
CA ASN A 612 -20.55 -6.46 -10.97
C ASN A 612 -20.48 -7.98 -10.79
N ALA A 613 -19.96 -8.42 -9.64
CA ALA A 613 -19.79 -9.83 -9.32
C ALA A 613 -21.09 -10.63 -9.11
N LEU A 614 -22.24 -9.95 -9.00
CA LEU A 614 -23.54 -10.61 -8.79
C LEU A 614 -24.20 -11.06 -10.10
N ILE A 615 -23.74 -10.54 -11.25
CA ILE A 615 -24.34 -10.80 -12.55
C ILE A 615 -23.35 -11.59 -13.40
N GLY A 616 -23.69 -12.86 -13.66
CA GLY A 616 -22.96 -13.70 -14.62
C GLY A 616 -23.38 -13.41 -16.06
N LEU A 617 -22.58 -13.90 -17.01
CA LEU A 617 -22.98 -13.91 -18.42
C LEU A 617 -23.99 -15.03 -18.68
N GLU A 618 -24.98 -14.74 -19.53
CA GLU A 618 -25.89 -15.77 -20.03
C GLU A 618 -25.12 -16.70 -20.98
N LYS A 619 -25.04 -17.99 -20.61
CA LYS A 619 -24.35 -19.04 -21.37
C LYS A 619 -25.38 -19.93 -22.08
N PRO A 620 -25.12 -20.41 -23.31
CA PRO A 620 -26.02 -21.34 -23.98
C PRO A 620 -26.16 -22.66 -23.22
N LEU A 621 -27.34 -23.29 -23.26
CA LEU A 621 -27.67 -24.56 -22.57
C LEU A 621 -26.72 -25.73 -22.95
N GLN A 622 -26.06 -25.66 -24.10
CA GLN A 622 -25.07 -26.65 -24.56
C GLN A 622 -23.66 -26.44 -23.98
N TYR A 623 -23.39 -25.27 -23.38
CA TYR A 623 -22.11 -24.93 -22.73
C TYR A 623 -21.84 -25.80 -21.48
N THR A 624 -22.87 -26.49 -20.97
CA THR A 624 -22.75 -27.44 -19.85
C THR A 624 -22.56 -28.90 -20.28
N GLY A 625 -22.34 -29.23 -21.56
CA GLY A 625 -22.00 -30.62 -21.88
C GLY A 625 -21.84 -31.08 -23.33
N TYR A 626 -22.29 -30.36 -24.37
CA TYR A 626 -22.16 -30.84 -25.75
C TYR A 626 -22.09 -29.67 -26.75
N LEU A 627 -20.88 -29.21 -27.08
CA LEU A 627 -20.65 -28.29 -28.19
C LEU A 627 -20.71 -29.07 -29.51
N THR A 628 -21.47 -28.57 -30.48
CA THR A 628 -21.76 -29.25 -31.75
C THR A 628 -20.67 -29.06 -32.82
N ASN A 629 -19.62 -28.26 -32.56
CA ASN A 629 -18.57 -27.96 -33.53
C ASN A 629 -17.14 -27.98 -32.92
N LEU A 630 -16.44 -29.10 -33.09
CA LEU A 630 -15.15 -29.40 -32.45
C LEU A 630 -14.02 -28.44 -32.88
N GLU A 631 -13.95 -28.04 -34.15
CA GLU A 631 -12.89 -27.18 -34.68
C GLU A 631 -12.96 -25.75 -34.13
N LYS A 632 -14.16 -25.17 -34.10
CA LYS A 632 -14.39 -23.82 -33.57
C LYS A 632 -14.23 -23.76 -32.05
N THR A 633 -14.59 -24.84 -31.35
CA THR A 633 -14.33 -25.01 -29.92
C THR A 633 -12.82 -24.99 -29.63
N GLN A 634 -12.03 -25.64 -30.49
CA GLN A 634 -10.58 -25.65 -30.38
C GLN A 634 -9.97 -24.26 -30.66
N GLU A 635 -10.48 -23.53 -31.64
CA GLU A 635 -10.04 -22.16 -31.95
C GLU A 635 -10.32 -21.19 -30.79
N LEU A 636 -11.54 -21.22 -30.23
CA LEU A 636 -11.89 -20.42 -29.06
C LEU A 636 -11.02 -20.77 -27.84
N SER A 637 -10.75 -22.06 -27.61
CA SER A 637 -9.85 -22.53 -26.56
C SER A 637 -8.43 -22.01 -26.74
N ASN A 638 -7.91 -22.02 -27.98
CA ASN A 638 -6.59 -21.48 -28.31
C ASN A 638 -6.52 -19.97 -28.03
N LEU A 639 -7.56 -19.21 -28.40
CA LEU A 639 -7.64 -17.77 -28.11
C LEU A 639 -7.74 -17.49 -26.61
N LYS A 640 -8.47 -18.29 -25.83
CA LYS A 640 -8.53 -18.17 -24.36
C LYS A 640 -7.15 -18.36 -23.74
N GLU A 641 -6.42 -19.39 -24.16
CA GLU A 641 -5.06 -19.64 -23.68
C GLU A 641 -4.07 -18.56 -24.12
N GLU A 642 -4.19 -18.04 -25.34
CA GLU A 642 -3.40 -16.89 -25.78
C GLU A 642 -3.72 -15.64 -24.96
N LEU A 643 -5.00 -15.32 -24.76
CA LEU A 643 -5.45 -14.19 -23.95
C LEU A 643 -4.90 -14.28 -22.53
N LYS A 644 -4.98 -15.45 -21.91
CA LYS A 644 -4.44 -15.72 -20.56
C LYS A 644 -2.93 -15.47 -20.51
N ARG A 645 -2.17 -15.93 -21.51
CA ARG A 645 -0.72 -15.66 -21.61
C ARG A 645 -0.41 -14.18 -21.79
N LEU A 646 -1.15 -13.47 -22.64
CA LEU A 646 -0.95 -12.03 -22.83
C LEU A 646 -1.32 -11.23 -21.58
N LYS A 647 -2.44 -11.55 -20.92
CA LYS A 647 -2.84 -10.93 -19.64
C LYS A 647 -1.80 -11.18 -18.53
N HIS A 648 -1.19 -12.36 -18.49
CA HIS A 648 -0.10 -12.68 -17.56
C HIS A 648 1.16 -11.88 -17.90
N ARG A 649 1.60 -11.87 -19.17
CA ARG A 649 2.74 -11.06 -19.62
C ARG A 649 2.57 -9.56 -19.34
N TYR A 650 1.35 -9.04 -19.47
CA TYR A 650 1.04 -7.63 -19.20
C TYR A 650 1.48 -7.20 -17.79
N PHE A 651 1.40 -8.10 -16.80
CA PHE A 651 1.83 -7.85 -15.42
C PHE A 651 3.27 -7.32 -15.33
N ARG A 652 4.19 -7.87 -16.15
CA ARG A 652 5.63 -7.57 -16.11
C ARG A 652 6.07 -6.47 -17.07
N ILE A 653 5.22 -6.02 -18.00
CA ILE A 653 5.63 -5.06 -19.03
C ILE A 653 5.93 -3.68 -18.43
N ARG A 654 7.13 -3.16 -18.75
CA ARG A 654 7.60 -1.86 -18.28
C ARG A 654 7.54 -0.78 -19.35
N ALA A 655 7.96 -1.13 -20.58
CA ALA A 655 8.05 -0.17 -21.68
C ALA A 655 6.66 0.25 -22.18
N ARG A 656 6.39 1.56 -22.19
CA ARG A 656 5.10 2.13 -22.63
C ARG A 656 4.67 1.67 -24.03
N ASN A 657 5.60 1.65 -24.99
CA ASN A 657 5.29 1.26 -26.36
C ASN A 657 4.89 -0.23 -26.45
N GLU A 658 5.53 -1.09 -25.67
CA GLU A 658 5.17 -2.50 -25.59
C GLU A 658 3.84 -2.71 -24.87
N LYS A 659 3.60 -1.94 -23.80
CA LYS A 659 2.32 -1.91 -23.06
C LYS A 659 1.17 -1.62 -24.01
N ILE A 660 1.26 -0.56 -24.81
CA ILE A 660 0.23 -0.17 -25.79
C ILE A 660 0.03 -1.25 -26.85
N LYS A 661 1.12 -1.81 -27.40
CA LYS A 661 1.03 -2.90 -28.40
C LYS A 661 0.30 -4.13 -27.82
N LEU A 662 0.62 -4.51 -26.58
CA LEU A 662 -0.02 -5.64 -25.93
C LEU A 662 -1.49 -5.38 -25.63
N GLN A 663 -1.85 -4.17 -25.16
CA GLN A 663 -3.24 -3.77 -24.94
C GLN A 663 -4.06 -3.86 -26.23
N ASN A 664 -3.52 -3.36 -27.35
CA ASN A 664 -4.19 -3.44 -28.65
C ASN A 664 -4.38 -4.90 -29.08
N LYS A 665 -3.36 -5.75 -28.93
CA LYS A 665 -3.45 -7.18 -29.25
C LYS A 665 -4.51 -7.89 -28.39
N ILE A 666 -4.59 -7.58 -27.09
CA ILE A 666 -5.61 -8.12 -26.20
C ILE A 666 -7.01 -7.71 -26.67
N LYS A 667 -7.21 -6.43 -27.03
CA LYS A 667 -8.49 -5.94 -27.57
C LYS A 667 -8.87 -6.60 -28.90
N GLU A 668 -7.91 -6.85 -29.77
CA GLU A 668 -8.13 -7.58 -31.03
C GLU A 668 -8.59 -9.02 -30.78
N ILE A 669 -7.89 -9.75 -29.89
CA ILE A 669 -8.29 -11.12 -29.51
C ILE A 669 -9.69 -11.14 -28.89
N MET A 670 -10.00 -10.21 -27.99
CA MET A 670 -11.34 -10.14 -27.39
C MET A 670 -12.45 -9.91 -28.41
N LYS A 671 -12.21 -9.08 -29.43
CA LYS A 671 -13.16 -8.88 -30.54
C LYS A 671 -13.35 -10.15 -31.36
N GLU A 672 -12.25 -10.87 -31.63
CA GLU A 672 -12.32 -12.13 -32.37
C GLU A 672 -13.01 -13.23 -31.58
N MET A 673 -12.75 -13.33 -30.28
CA MET A 673 -13.46 -14.24 -29.38
C MET A 673 -14.95 -13.95 -29.35
N SER A 674 -15.35 -12.68 -29.32
CA SER A 674 -16.75 -12.27 -29.37
C SER A 674 -17.45 -12.77 -30.65
N ARG A 675 -16.79 -12.62 -31.82
CA ARG A 675 -17.28 -13.18 -33.08
C ARG A 675 -17.49 -14.70 -32.99
N LEU A 676 -16.48 -15.42 -32.48
CA LEU A 676 -16.57 -16.88 -32.33
C LEU A 676 -17.62 -17.31 -31.30
N LEU A 677 -17.86 -16.53 -30.24
CA LEU A 677 -18.91 -16.84 -29.26
C LEU A 677 -20.30 -16.80 -29.89
N VAL A 678 -20.59 -15.76 -30.68
CA VAL A 678 -21.85 -15.67 -31.44
C VAL A 678 -21.98 -16.85 -32.41
N GLU A 679 -20.90 -17.24 -33.07
CA GLU A 679 -20.88 -18.43 -33.95
C GLU A 679 -21.06 -19.77 -33.21
N ASN A 680 -20.93 -19.79 -31.88
CA ASN A 680 -21.14 -20.95 -31.00
C ASN A 680 -22.39 -20.77 -30.11
N ASP A 681 -23.42 -20.13 -30.66
CA ASP A 681 -24.75 -19.97 -30.05
C ASP A 681 -24.79 -19.17 -28.73
N TRP A 682 -23.74 -18.41 -28.41
CA TRP A 682 -23.88 -17.38 -27.37
C TRP A 682 -24.76 -16.24 -27.90
N ASN A 683 -25.54 -15.62 -27.00
CA ASN A 683 -26.29 -14.44 -27.38
C ASN A 683 -25.35 -13.26 -27.71
N ASP A 684 -25.80 -12.38 -28.61
CA ASP A 684 -25.01 -11.22 -29.06
C ASP A 684 -24.65 -10.29 -27.89
N GLU A 685 -25.54 -10.17 -26.90
CA GLU A 685 -25.32 -9.29 -25.75
C GLU A 685 -24.13 -9.72 -24.89
N SER A 686 -24.05 -10.99 -24.49
CA SER A 686 -22.95 -11.56 -23.71
C SER A 686 -21.64 -11.52 -24.48
N ALA A 687 -21.67 -11.84 -25.77
CA ALA A 687 -20.49 -11.76 -26.63
C ALA A 687 -19.98 -10.31 -26.76
N GLU A 688 -20.89 -9.34 -26.92
CA GLU A 688 -20.54 -7.93 -27.03
C GLU A 688 -20.03 -7.36 -25.69
N LYS A 689 -20.63 -7.78 -24.58
CA LYS A 689 -20.18 -7.48 -23.21
C LYS A 689 -18.74 -7.91 -22.97
N ILE A 690 -18.34 -9.09 -23.45
CA ILE A 690 -16.94 -9.53 -23.41
C ILE A 690 -16.05 -8.61 -24.24
N ALA A 691 -16.39 -8.32 -25.50
CA ALA A 691 -15.54 -7.50 -26.37
C ALA A 691 -15.37 -6.04 -25.90
N LYS A 692 -16.40 -5.46 -25.28
CA LYS A 692 -16.41 -4.04 -24.87
C LYS A 692 -15.67 -3.78 -23.57
N PHE A 693 -15.45 -4.79 -22.72
CA PHE A 693 -14.87 -4.56 -21.40
C PHE A 693 -13.37 -4.20 -21.46
N ASP A 694 -13.06 -2.90 -21.39
CA ASP A 694 -11.68 -2.41 -21.39
C ASP A 694 -11.08 -2.40 -19.98
N ILE A 695 -10.45 -3.50 -19.57
CA ILE A 695 -9.76 -3.62 -18.28
C ILE A 695 -8.61 -2.60 -18.08
N PHE A 696 -8.17 -1.93 -19.15
CA PHE A 696 -7.10 -0.92 -19.09
C PHE A 696 -7.63 0.50 -18.89
N ASP A 697 -8.96 0.71 -18.93
CA ASP A 697 -9.58 1.95 -18.49
C ASP A 697 -9.86 1.87 -16.98
N GLN A 698 -9.24 2.77 -16.22
CA GLN A 698 -9.32 2.79 -14.77
C GLN A 698 -10.66 3.29 -14.22
N ASN A 699 -11.51 3.86 -15.09
CA ASN A 699 -12.86 4.30 -14.74
C ASN A 699 -13.93 3.34 -15.30
N ALA A 700 -13.56 2.39 -16.15
CA ALA A 700 -14.50 1.42 -16.68
C ALA A 700 -14.88 0.41 -15.60
N SER A 701 -16.15 0.03 -15.59
CA SER A 701 -16.66 -1.10 -14.82
C SER A 701 -17.55 -1.94 -15.71
N ALA A 702 -17.41 -3.26 -15.64
CA ALA A 702 -18.37 -4.18 -16.26
C ALA A 702 -19.64 -4.28 -15.41
N ASP A 703 -20.79 -4.43 -16.04
CA ASP A 703 -22.08 -4.76 -15.40
C ASP A 703 -22.22 -6.27 -15.14
N TRP A 704 -21.18 -7.06 -15.40
CA TRP A 704 -21.13 -8.51 -15.26
C TRP A 704 -19.75 -8.96 -14.76
N PHE A 705 -19.66 -10.18 -14.23
CA PHE A 705 -18.41 -10.86 -13.92
C PHE A 705 -18.52 -12.36 -14.16
N ASP A 706 -17.48 -12.95 -14.76
CA ASP A 706 -17.35 -14.40 -14.90
C ASP A 706 -15.88 -14.79 -14.67
N PRO A 707 -15.57 -15.69 -13.72
CA PRO A 707 -14.18 -16.09 -13.41
C PRO A 707 -13.42 -16.71 -14.60
N GLU A 708 -14.13 -17.18 -15.63
CA GLU A 708 -13.52 -17.77 -16.82
C GLU A 708 -12.88 -16.72 -17.76
N TRP A 709 -13.38 -15.48 -17.76
CA TRP A 709 -13.15 -14.49 -18.83
C TRP A 709 -12.16 -13.36 -18.50
#